data_AF-A0A7I8VB66-F1
#
_entry.id   AF-A0A7I8VB66-F1
#
_cell.length_a   1.000
_cell.length_b   1.000
_cell.length_c   1.000
_cell.angle_alpha   90.00
_cell.angle_beta   90.00
_cell.angle_gamma   90.00
#
_symmetry.space_group_name_H-M   'P 1'
#
loop_
_entity.id
_entity.type
_entity.pdbx_description
1 polymer ?
#
loop_
_entity_poly.entity_id
_entity_poly.type
_entity_poly.pdbx_seq_one_letter_code
_entity_poly.pdbx_strand_id
1 'polypeptide(L)'
;MEKIEVIWTKLKERGIEEENEIDQLLPKLWQIINKLENEKSDIEEKHEIEMKEVENYVEHIRKLTDEREALTSDFEKENEALKQENRMLKESSDDIRTMLITENLNEIADSPVNEQIAYLLVERAKLFDDLQVIESSRADSVMDSKSEMHTEHLQSILDAERKRFEKELNEQRASIRIDKEEIKQAHEEEINSIISENEKMQNIINDQSQKINRYQEELKDIRDQNEKLQKKNLINEPRRGSLQGPQTPAALAAVLSSDDLDELKGKIKELDRENSKLSTKFNFTKKELKELKETTDEKIEDLEKTNNGLRNSVSQARCKVEELEADYAKVLEDKRRLEMRVEFAEKQMEDTYEREKMLSIQTKNLKSTGEKIKSRWQKDVNELRAELEEMDEELRVSKEETDSERNVKKGLEEKIKDLEDKIIKLKEDALLKEVTFEERLQSLIQRTSGLEDALKDKEILLETHEKDKILEVQDKEEQIKTLVEKLNEATVLKEDEIDSKLKIETKLSKLCEEKKLVLSKLDQQQDEFKSLEKEFQISKQNFKETFAKLEQSDKEKFDLVATLEEKQTRVEHLTKALSQLEEDNQALAKQLSETMVQHLEAEKSLQYEKEKNKEEREQIQKENHQFTEEKTQMSAEINVLVTKLGQLEEERKQSVETLQVEKRESEKKVRQLIDDLEESKDEYEQQIEHLSVKSDNLCDKLETTQKHLIEAETELQKCYAEIEKSQENYKAERDLRLELERKCDFIQVKLENTSEKKEELENHIDELETANQHLESELMMNTQTKKQTENLMEQRSADTTLALKNTQQELKELQEKSEQLQRDLTKTLVSLQDRETQLKELSVIKEDLQVKNKEVSSLKQQLSDEKSKRGVIFAENENINKELACLRQKESQTSAENCQLQKMLLDLEKRLENMKAQTVSVSSLRQSKEMEKQELHNKMINLEKQLESLENQNLSLVNSNEELSKKYDQLKEKTLLKLAKAKDTFTKEKAKLKSEIERLHSELKLSRSEYVSESSKWTENQVNVKAAADEKRELLLKVTEQEESIRDQGRNLSILQVRAKFLEDENSTLQERINSLSRQKHNLDRILKEYQAERERELNRSLSSAANITSLLPNKISPRSFSNPSTPSSPRGIAGKSRLTEDKEKEIAAT
;
A
#
# COMPACT_ATOMS: atom_id res chain seq x y z
N MET A 1 69.03 10.49 8.09
CA MET A 1 69.46 11.81 7.60
C MET A 1 68.25 12.70 7.38
N GLU A 2 67.32 12.32 6.50
CA GLU A 2 66.12 13.11 6.17
C GLU A 2 65.25 13.51 7.39
N LYS A 3 64.98 12.58 8.33
CA LYS A 3 64.26 12.91 9.57
C LYS A 3 65.01 13.89 10.48
N ILE A 4 66.35 13.85 10.47
CA ILE A 4 67.19 14.75 11.27
C ILE A 4 67.21 16.14 10.64
N GLU A 5 67.30 16.23 9.31
CA GLU A 5 67.15 17.50 8.59
C GLU A 5 65.79 18.13 8.86
N VAL A 6 64.69 17.39 8.79
CA VAL A 6 63.35 17.92 9.08
C VAL A 6 63.24 18.43 10.53
N ILE A 7 63.81 17.71 11.50
CA ILE A 7 63.86 18.17 12.90
C ILE A 7 64.70 19.45 13.00
N TRP A 8 65.83 19.52 12.31
CA TRP A 8 66.70 20.69 12.31
C TRP A 8 66.03 21.91 11.70
N THR A 9 65.34 21.75 10.57
CA THR A 9 64.56 22.82 9.93
C THR A 9 63.47 23.35 10.86
N LYS A 10 62.73 22.46 11.54
CA LYS A 10 61.69 22.85 12.50
C LYS A 10 62.24 23.54 13.75
N LEU A 11 63.41 23.12 14.25
CA LEU A 11 64.08 23.80 15.36
C LEU A 11 64.55 25.21 14.94
N LYS A 12 65.04 25.35 13.70
CA LYS A 12 65.43 26.64 13.12
C LYS A 12 64.24 27.58 12.93
N GLU A 13 63.11 27.10 12.44
CA GLU A 13 61.84 27.85 12.33
C GLU A 13 61.32 28.32 13.70
N ARG A 14 61.60 27.56 14.77
CA ARG A 14 61.27 27.92 16.16
C ARG A 14 62.33 28.78 16.85
N GLY A 15 63.30 29.31 16.10
CA GLY A 15 64.27 30.31 16.57
C GLY A 15 65.51 29.74 17.27
N ILE A 16 65.84 28.47 17.03
CA ILE A 16 67.11 27.86 17.45
C ILE A 16 68.10 27.92 16.28
N GLU A 17 69.02 28.87 16.35
CA GLU A 17 70.15 29.01 15.41
C GLU A 17 71.41 28.32 15.95
N GLU A 18 72.28 27.85 15.05
CA GLU A 18 73.52 27.11 15.36
C GLU A 18 74.54 27.91 16.21
N GLU A 19 74.43 29.24 16.25
CA GLU A 19 75.37 30.14 16.93
C GLU A 19 74.99 30.45 18.39
N ASN A 20 73.86 29.94 18.91
CA ASN A 20 73.44 30.23 20.28
C ASN A 20 74.30 29.47 21.31
N GLU A 21 74.75 30.15 22.37
CA GLU A 21 75.45 29.51 23.49
C GLU A 21 74.56 28.50 24.22
N ILE A 22 75.16 27.42 24.73
CA ILE A 22 74.46 26.27 25.36
C ILE A 22 73.51 26.72 26.48
N ASP A 23 73.90 27.72 27.27
CA ASP A 23 73.11 28.25 28.39
C ASP A 23 71.82 28.97 27.93
N GLN A 24 71.78 29.47 26.69
CA GLN A 24 70.60 30.10 26.09
C GLN A 24 69.72 29.09 25.32
N LEU A 25 70.32 27.98 24.86
CA LEU A 25 69.62 26.91 24.13
C LEU A 25 68.74 26.06 25.06
N LEU A 26 69.20 25.77 26.27
CA LEU A 26 68.50 24.84 27.17
C LEU A 26 67.09 25.32 27.57
N PRO A 27 66.86 26.60 27.97
CA PRO A 27 65.52 27.09 28.28
C PRO A 27 64.59 27.12 27.05
N LYS A 28 65.11 27.47 25.88
CA LYS A 28 64.35 27.49 24.61
C LYS A 28 63.93 26.08 24.18
N LEU A 29 64.84 25.11 24.27
CA LEU A 29 64.55 23.70 24.01
C LEU A 29 63.49 23.17 24.99
N TRP A 30 63.60 23.49 26.28
CA TRP A 30 62.60 23.08 27.27
C TRP A 30 61.22 23.71 27.00
N GLN A 31 61.17 24.98 26.61
CA GLN A 31 59.90 25.62 26.18
C GLN A 31 59.31 24.96 24.93
N ILE A 32 60.14 24.57 23.96
CA ILE A 32 59.69 23.86 22.76
C ILE A 32 59.19 22.46 23.10
N ILE A 33 59.88 21.73 23.98
CA ILE A 33 59.45 20.41 24.45
C ILE A 33 58.10 20.53 25.17
N ASN A 34 57.94 21.47 26.09
CA ASN A 34 56.65 21.67 26.77
C ASN A 34 55.53 22.07 25.80
N LYS A 35 55.82 22.90 24.79
CA LYS A 35 54.84 23.22 23.74
C LYS A 35 54.46 22.00 22.92
N LEU A 36 55.43 21.14 22.56
CA LEU A 36 55.17 19.90 21.83
C LEU A 36 54.42 18.87 22.70
N GLU A 37 54.70 18.80 23.99
CA GLU A 37 53.97 17.96 24.94
C GLU A 37 52.52 18.41 25.08
N ASN A 38 52.28 19.73 25.17
CA ASN A 38 50.92 20.28 25.17
C ASN A 38 50.21 20.07 23.81
N GLU A 39 50.88 20.34 22.68
CA GLU A 39 50.32 20.08 21.34
C GLU A 39 49.98 18.59 21.16
N LYS A 40 50.81 17.69 21.69
CA LYS A 40 50.55 16.24 21.70
C LYS A 40 49.33 15.90 22.56
N SER A 41 49.23 16.47 23.77
CA SER A 41 48.08 16.28 24.66
C SER A 41 46.78 16.76 24.02
N ASP A 42 46.80 17.92 23.35
CA ASP A 42 45.62 18.47 22.65
C ASP A 42 45.19 17.57 21.48
N ILE A 43 46.15 16.94 20.78
CA ILE A 43 45.86 15.97 19.70
C ILE A 43 45.30 14.67 20.28
N GLU A 44 45.82 14.19 21.41
CA GLU A 44 45.30 13.00 22.10
C GLU A 44 43.86 13.24 22.60
N GLU A 45 43.57 14.42 23.16
CA GLU A 45 42.23 14.81 23.59
C GLU A 45 41.26 14.92 22.40
N LYS A 46 41.68 15.56 21.30
CA LYS A 46 40.87 15.61 20.06
C LYS A 46 40.60 14.22 19.50
N HIS A 47 41.61 13.36 19.47
CA HIS A 47 41.44 11.98 19.01
C HIS A 47 40.51 11.19 19.93
N GLU A 48 40.53 11.41 21.25
CA GLU A 48 39.59 10.78 22.17
C GLU A 48 38.15 11.26 21.95
N ILE A 49 37.95 12.55 21.65
CA ILE A 49 36.64 13.11 21.32
C ILE A 49 36.13 12.53 19.98
N GLU A 50 36.97 12.51 18.95
CA GLU A 50 36.63 11.92 17.64
C GLU A 50 36.30 10.42 17.79
N MET A 51 37.04 9.67 18.60
CA MET A 51 36.74 8.27 18.88
C MET A 51 35.39 8.09 19.61
N LYS A 52 35.06 8.94 20.57
CA LYS A 52 33.74 8.93 21.24
C LYS A 52 32.61 9.28 20.27
N GLU A 53 32.82 10.21 19.35
CA GLU A 53 31.85 10.53 18.31
C GLU A 53 31.63 9.34 17.37
N VAL A 54 32.70 8.67 16.93
CA VAL A 54 32.62 7.44 16.14
C VAL A 54 31.88 6.34 16.89
N GLU A 55 32.16 6.14 18.18
CA GLU A 55 31.43 5.18 19.03
C GLU A 55 29.94 5.51 19.11
N ASN A 56 29.59 6.78 19.27
CA ASN A 56 28.19 7.24 19.28
C ASN A 56 27.50 7.01 17.91
N TYR A 57 28.18 7.26 16.79
CA TYR A 57 27.65 6.97 15.46
C TYR A 57 27.46 5.47 15.24
N VAL A 58 28.41 4.63 15.69
CA VAL A 58 28.29 3.17 15.62
C VAL A 58 27.12 2.68 16.47
N GLU A 59 26.91 3.23 17.67
CA GLU A 59 25.77 2.88 18.50
C GLU A 59 24.44 3.32 17.87
N HIS A 60 24.39 4.50 17.25
CA HIS A 60 23.21 4.95 16.52
C HIS A 60 22.89 4.05 15.31
N ILE A 61 23.91 3.65 14.54
CA ILE A 61 23.74 2.70 13.42
C ILE A 61 23.24 1.35 13.94
N ARG A 62 23.74 0.85 15.08
CA ARG A 62 23.23 -0.39 15.71
C ARG A 62 21.76 -0.25 16.07
N LYS A 63 21.34 0.83 16.73
CA LYS A 63 19.93 1.08 17.07
C LYS A 63 19.03 1.12 15.83
N LEU A 64 19.45 1.83 14.77
CA LEU A 64 18.70 1.85 13.51
C LEU A 64 18.63 0.48 12.83
N THR A 65 19.67 -0.34 12.99
CA THR A 65 19.69 -1.71 12.46
C THR A 65 18.72 -2.60 13.24
N ASP A 66 18.73 -2.52 14.57
CA ASP A 66 17.81 -3.26 15.45
C ASP A 66 16.34 -2.85 15.18
N GLU A 67 16.07 -1.55 15.00
CA GLU A 67 14.74 -1.03 14.64
C GLU A 67 14.28 -1.54 13.26
N ARG A 68 15.18 -1.58 12.27
CA ARG A 68 14.88 -2.14 10.95
C ARG A 68 14.60 -3.64 11.02
N GLU A 69 15.36 -4.39 11.81
CA GLU A 69 15.14 -5.84 12.01
C GLU A 69 13.81 -6.10 12.73
N ALA A 70 13.47 -5.31 13.75
CA ALA A 70 12.17 -5.39 14.43
C ALA A 70 11.00 -5.12 13.47
N LEU A 71 11.08 -4.05 12.67
CA LEU A 71 10.07 -3.75 11.64
C LEU A 71 9.96 -4.85 10.58
N THR A 72 11.08 -5.41 10.15
CA THR A 72 11.09 -6.52 9.18
C THR A 72 10.40 -7.76 9.78
N SER A 73 10.70 -8.08 11.05
CA SER A 73 10.04 -9.18 11.75
C SER A 73 8.53 -8.98 11.90
N ASP A 74 8.08 -7.75 12.16
CA ASP A 74 6.65 -7.46 12.28
C ASP A 74 5.93 -7.52 10.93
N PHE A 75 6.56 -7.06 9.84
CA PHE A 75 6.02 -7.27 8.49
C PHE A 75 5.97 -8.74 8.09
N GLU A 76 6.95 -9.56 8.48
CA GLU A 76 6.90 -11.01 8.24
C GLU A 76 5.74 -11.67 8.99
N LYS A 77 5.49 -11.29 10.25
CA LYS A 77 4.35 -11.78 11.03
C LYS A 77 3.01 -11.34 10.42
N GLU A 78 2.88 -10.08 10.01
CA GLU A 78 1.68 -9.56 9.36
C GLU A 78 1.41 -10.27 8.03
N ASN A 79 2.46 -10.48 7.22
CA ASN A 79 2.35 -11.21 5.97
C ASN A 79 1.93 -12.66 6.19
N GLU A 80 2.43 -13.34 7.23
CA GLU A 80 1.94 -14.68 7.57
C GLU A 80 0.50 -14.70 8.10
N ALA A 81 0.09 -13.68 8.87
CA ALA A 81 -1.32 -13.53 9.27
C ALA A 81 -2.24 -13.35 8.05
N LEU A 82 -1.86 -12.48 7.10
CA LEU A 82 -2.61 -12.27 5.85
C LEU A 82 -2.64 -13.51 4.96
N LYS A 83 -1.56 -14.32 4.93
CA LYS A 83 -1.56 -15.62 4.24
C LYS A 83 -2.46 -16.64 4.92
N GLN A 84 -2.61 -16.61 6.24
CA GLN A 84 -3.56 -17.46 6.97
C GLN A 84 -5.00 -17.01 6.71
N GLU A 85 -5.28 -15.72 6.75
CA GLU A 85 -6.61 -15.16 6.43
C GLU A 85 -7.02 -15.49 4.98
N ASN A 86 -6.10 -15.33 4.02
CA ASN A 86 -6.35 -15.73 2.64
C ASN A 86 -6.61 -17.24 2.48
N ARG A 87 -6.00 -18.10 3.31
CA ARG A 87 -6.31 -19.53 3.33
C ARG A 87 -7.71 -19.79 3.88
N MET A 88 -8.09 -19.15 4.98
CA MET A 88 -9.43 -19.24 5.55
C MET A 88 -10.52 -18.75 4.58
N LEU A 89 -10.27 -17.65 3.87
CA LEU A 89 -11.18 -17.13 2.85
C LEU A 89 -11.32 -18.08 1.66
N LYS A 90 -10.23 -18.74 1.24
CA LYS A 90 -10.28 -19.79 0.20
C LYS A 90 -11.09 -21.00 0.65
N GLU A 91 -10.92 -21.46 1.89
CA GLU A 91 -11.70 -22.57 2.45
C GLU A 91 -13.20 -22.20 2.51
N SER A 92 -13.54 -20.99 2.93
CA SER A 92 -14.93 -20.49 2.90
C SER A 92 -15.47 -20.38 1.47
N SER A 93 -14.64 -20.05 0.48
CA SER A 93 -15.03 -20.03 -0.93
C SER A 93 -15.31 -21.44 -1.46
N ASP A 94 -14.53 -22.43 -1.03
CA ASP A 94 -14.77 -23.83 -1.38
C ASP A 94 -16.09 -24.34 -0.76
N ASP A 95 -16.41 -23.93 0.47
CA ASP A 95 -17.72 -24.22 1.07
C ASP A 95 -18.88 -23.62 0.26
N ILE A 96 -18.76 -22.36 -0.19
CA ILE A 96 -19.75 -21.72 -1.08
C ILE A 96 -19.89 -22.48 -2.39
N ARG A 97 -18.76 -22.90 -3.00
CA ARG A 97 -18.75 -23.72 -4.20
C ARG A 97 -19.46 -25.05 -3.98
N THR A 98 -19.24 -25.72 -2.85
CA THR A 98 -19.96 -26.97 -2.54
C THR A 98 -21.46 -26.73 -2.33
N MET A 99 -21.86 -25.62 -1.69
CA MET A 99 -23.28 -25.25 -1.54
C MET A 99 -23.96 -24.97 -2.88
N LEU A 100 -23.29 -24.25 -3.80
CA LEU A 100 -23.78 -24.01 -5.16
C LEU A 100 -23.95 -25.33 -5.93
N ILE A 101 -23.01 -26.26 -5.81
CA ILE A 101 -23.10 -27.60 -6.40
C ILE A 101 -24.30 -28.36 -5.81
N THR A 102 -24.52 -28.31 -4.49
CA THR A 102 -25.66 -29.00 -3.86
C THR A 102 -27.01 -28.47 -4.30
N GLU A 103 -27.10 -27.17 -4.64
CA GLU A 103 -28.30 -26.52 -5.17
C GLU A 103 -28.43 -26.64 -6.70
N ASN A 104 -27.65 -27.53 -7.34
CA ASN A 104 -27.59 -27.74 -8.81
C ASN A 104 -27.15 -26.50 -9.63
N LEU A 105 -26.45 -25.54 -9.03
CA LEU A 105 -25.88 -24.37 -9.71
C LEU A 105 -24.43 -24.64 -10.16
N ASN A 106 -24.18 -25.80 -10.78
CA ASN A 106 -22.83 -26.27 -11.14
C ASN A 106 -22.10 -25.33 -12.11
N GLU A 107 -22.83 -24.67 -13.00
CA GLU A 107 -22.25 -23.73 -13.99
C GLU A 107 -21.70 -22.46 -13.34
N ILE A 108 -22.23 -22.08 -12.18
CA ILE A 108 -21.78 -20.91 -11.40
C ILE A 108 -20.77 -21.32 -10.32
N ALA A 109 -20.83 -22.55 -9.84
CA ALA A 109 -19.90 -23.04 -8.81
C ALA A 109 -18.42 -22.92 -9.23
N ASP A 110 -18.13 -23.01 -10.52
CA ASP A 110 -16.77 -22.91 -11.06
C ASP A 110 -16.38 -21.50 -11.55
N SER A 111 -17.30 -20.53 -11.47
CA SER A 111 -17.04 -19.13 -11.84
C SER A 111 -16.31 -18.38 -10.70
N PRO A 112 -15.57 -17.29 -10.99
CA PRO A 112 -14.94 -16.47 -9.95
C PRO A 112 -15.97 -15.94 -8.94
N VAL A 113 -15.59 -15.80 -7.67
CA VAL A 113 -16.50 -15.39 -6.56
C VAL A 113 -17.31 -14.14 -6.88
N ASN A 114 -16.73 -13.17 -7.59
CA ASN A 114 -17.44 -11.96 -8.02
C ASN A 114 -18.60 -12.26 -8.99
N GLU A 115 -18.42 -13.23 -9.89
CA GLU A 115 -19.44 -13.69 -10.83
C GLU A 115 -20.49 -14.56 -10.12
N GLN A 116 -20.08 -15.37 -9.14
CA GLN A 116 -21.01 -16.08 -8.25
C GLN A 116 -21.92 -15.09 -7.49
N ILE A 117 -21.33 -14.04 -6.91
CA ILE A 117 -22.08 -12.98 -6.21
C ILE A 117 -22.99 -12.23 -7.18
N ALA A 118 -22.51 -11.86 -8.36
CA ALA A 118 -23.31 -11.17 -9.37
C ALA A 118 -24.51 -12.03 -9.80
N TYR A 119 -24.31 -13.32 -10.06
CA TYR A 119 -25.38 -14.24 -10.41
C TYR A 119 -26.41 -14.37 -9.29
N LEU A 120 -25.97 -14.57 -8.03
CA LEU A 120 -26.87 -14.66 -6.87
C LEU A 120 -27.65 -13.36 -6.63
N LEU A 121 -27.04 -12.20 -6.89
CA LEU A 121 -27.72 -10.91 -6.78
C LEU A 121 -28.76 -10.71 -7.88
N VAL A 122 -28.45 -11.11 -9.11
CA VAL A 122 -29.40 -11.06 -10.24
C VAL A 122 -30.57 -12.02 -9.99
N GLU A 123 -30.29 -13.25 -9.55
CA GLU A 123 -31.34 -14.22 -9.25
C GLU A 123 -32.19 -13.77 -8.05
N ARG A 124 -31.58 -13.15 -7.02
CA ARG A 124 -32.31 -12.53 -5.91
C ARG A 124 -33.22 -11.41 -6.39
N ALA A 125 -32.75 -10.54 -7.28
CA ALA A 125 -33.56 -9.45 -7.85
C ALA A 125 -34.73 -10.00 -8.67
N LYS A 126 -34.48 -11.00 -9.51
CA LYS A 126 -35.50 -11.68 -10.31
C LYS A 126 -36.56 -12.38 -9.44
N LEU A 127 -36.14 -13.10 -8.40
CA LEU A 127 -37.06 -13.71 -7.44
C LEU A 127 -37.88 -12.66 -6.69
N PHE A 128 -37.30 -11.50 -6.42
CA PHE A 128 -38.01 -10.38 -5.81
C PHE A 128 -39.08 -9.80 -6.76
N ASP A 129 -38.75 -9.64 -8.05
CA ASP A 129 -39.69 -9.21 -9.08
C ASP A 129 -40.81 -10.24 -9.28
N ASP A 130 -40.48 -11.54 -9.32
CA ASP A 130 -41.46 -12.63 -9.41
C ASP A 130 -42.39 -12.65 -8.19
N LEU A 131 -41.85 -12.45 -6.97
CA LEU A 131 -42.65 -12.31 -5.76
C LEU A 131 -43.58 -11.09 -5.83
N GLN A 132 -43.09 -9.96 -6.34
CA GLN A 132 -43.88 -8.74 -6.50
C GLN A 132 -44.99 -8.90 -7.56
N VAL A 133 -44.72 -9.65 -8.63
CA VAL A 133 -45.73 -10.01 -9.65
C VAL A 133 -46.75 -11.00 -9.08
N ILE A 134 -46.34 -11.94 -8.24
CA ILE A 134 -47.26 -12.85 -7.53
C ILE A 134 -48.11 -12.06 -6.53
N GLU A 135 -47.55 -11.10 -5.80
CA GLU A 135 -48.30 -10.22 -4.89
C GLU A 135 -49.27 -9.32 -5.66
N SER A 136 -48.85 -8.78 -6.81
CA SER A 136 -49.69 -7.93 -7.67
C SER A 136 -50.80 -8.73 -8.36
N SER A 137 -50.52 -9.94 -8.86
CA SER A 137 -51.52 -10.82 -9.45
C SER A 137 -52.50 -11.41 -8.42
N ARG A 138 -52.07 -11.52 -7.15
CA ARG A 138 -52.94 -11.87 -6.02
C ARG A 138 -53.84 -10.71 -5.58
N ALA A 139 -53.47 -9.46 -5.88
CA ALA A 139 -54.33 -8.29 -5.70
C ALA A 139 -55.43 -8.20 -6.79
N ASP A 140 -55.16 -8.70 -8.00
CA ASP A 140 -56.09 -8.60 -9.14
C ASP A 140 -57.02 -9.83 -9.33
N SER A 141 -56.81 -10.94 -8.59
CA SER A 141 -57.58 -12.19 -8.75
C SER A 141 -58.31 -12.64 -7.46
N VAL A 142 -59.18 -11.79 -6.91
CA VAL A 142 -60.10 -12.18 -5.83
C VAL A 142 -61.55 -11.88 -6.21
N MET A 143 -62.16 -12.81 -6.93
CA MET A 143 -63.62 -12.93 -7.09
C MET A 143 -64.09 -14.40 -7.23
N ASP A 144 -63.37 -15.40 -6.70
CA ASP A 144 -63.89 -16.78 -6.69
C ASP A 144 -63.77 -17.49 -5.34
N SER A 145 -64.94 -17.88 -4.81
CA SER A 145 -65.27 -18.13 -3.41
C SER A 145 -64.83 -19.50 -2.88
N LYS A 146 -63.66 -20.01 -3.31
CA LYS A 146 -63.06 -21.26 -2.78
C LYS A 146 -61.69 -21.09 -2.14
N SER A 147 -61.12 -19.88 -2.15
CA SER A 147 -59.83 -19.57 -1.53
C SER A 147 -59.94 -19.22 -0.03
N GLU A 148 -61.14 -18.88 0.48
CA GLU A 148 -61.34 -18.33 1.82
C GLU A 148 -60.70 -19.17 2.94
N MET A 149 -60.78 -20.51 2.90
CA MET A 149 -60.14 -21.35 3.92
C MET A 149 -58.60 -21.31 3.88
N HIS A 150 -57.99 -21.19 2.70
CA HIS A 150 -56.53 -21.23 2.60
C HIS A 150 -55.93 -19.85 2.90
N THR A 151 -56.63 -18.77 2.52
CA THR A 151 -56.33 -17.41 2.98
C THR A 151 -56.56 -17.26 4.48
N GLU A 152 -57.63 -17.78 5.08
CA GLU A 152 -57.80 -17.75 6.55
C GLU A 152 -56.70 -18.56 7.26
N HIS A 153 -56.24 -19.68 6.70
CA HIS A 153 -55.15 -20.45 7.30
C HIS A 153 -53.81 -19.69 7.22
N LEU A 154 -53.49 -19.07 6.08
CA LEU A 154 -52.29 -18.24 5.94
C LEU A 154 -52.36 -16.94 6.76
N GLN A 155 -53.54 -16.30 6.81
CA GLN A 155 -53.79 -15.14 7.66
C GLN A 155 -53.64 -15.53 9.13
N SER A 156 -54.14 -16.70 9.53
CA SER A 156 -54.01 -17.25 10.88
C SER A 156 -52.55 -17.58 11.23
N ILE A 157 -51.75 -18.08 10.28
CA ILE A 157 -50.30 -18.31 10.47
C ILE A 157 -49.56 -16.98 10.60
N LEU A 158 -49.83 -16.00 9.74
CA LEU A 158 -49.19 -14.67 9.80
C LEU A 158 -49.63 -13.89 11.05
N ASP A 159 -50.87 -14.01 11.47
CA ASP A 159 -51.37 -13.43 12.71
C ASP A 159 -50.79 -14.15 13.94
N ALA A 160 -50.54 -15.46 13.84
CA ALA A 160 -49.84 -16.22 14.88
C ALA A 160 -48.36 -15.84 14.96
N GLU A 161 -47.69 -15.59 13.83
CA GLU A 161 -46.31 -15.09 13.80
C GLU A 161 -46.22 -13.65 14.29
N ARG A 162 -47.14 -12.76 13.88
CA ARG A 162 -47.23 -11.40 14.43
C ARG A 162 -47.46 -11.42 15.93
N LYS A 163 -48.38 -12.25 16.42
CA LYS A 163 -48.60 -12.43 17.87
C LYS A 163 -47.40 -13.03 18.58
N ARG A 164 -46.65 -13.93 17.92
CA ARG A 164 -45.41 -14.49 18.47
C ARG A 164 -44.33 -13.43 18.59
N PHE A 165 -44.10 -12.63 17.53
CA PHE A 165 -43.16 -11.51 17.57
C PHE A 165 -43.58 -10.44 18.56
N GLU A 166 -44.87 -10.13 18.66
CA GLU A 166 -45.38 -9.16 19.63
C GLU A 166 -45.25 -9.69 21.07
N LYS A 167 -45.47 -10.99 21.29
CA LYS A 167 -45.22 -11.64 22.59
C LYS A 167 -43.74 -11.66 22.93
N GLU A 168 -42.85 -11.97 21.98
CA GLU A 168 -41.40 -11.93 22.18
C GLU A 168 -40.88 -10.51 22.42
N LEU A 169 -41.41 -9.51 21.71
CA LEU A 169 -41.08 -8.10 21.94
C LEU A 169 -41.60 -7.62 23.31
N ASN A 170 -42.77 -8.09 23.74
CA ASN A 170 -43.31 -7.80 25.06
C ASN A 170 -42.57 -8.55 26.17
N GLU A 171 -42.11 -9.78 25.94
CA GLU A 171 -41.26 -10.56 26.84
C GLU A 171 -39.87 -9.92 26.97
N GLN A 172 -39.28 -9.45 25.86
CA GLN A 172 -38.04 -8.67 25.90
C GLN A 172 -38.24 -7.34 26.64
N ARG A 173 -39.36 -6.63 26.41
CA ARG A 173 -39.69 -5.41 27.16
C ARG A 173 -39.96 -5.69 28.65
N ALA A 174 -40.53 -6.85 28.98
CA ALA A 174 -40.76 -7.29 30.35
C ALA A 174 -39.45 -7.69 31.04
N SER A 175 -38.58 -8.42 30.35
CA SER A 175 -37.22 -8.74 30.82
C SER A 175 -36.43 -7.46 31.07
N ILE A 176 -36.40 -6.53 30.11
CA ILE A 176 -35.74 -5.23 30.28
C ILE A 176 -36.37 -4.43 31.44
N ARG A 177 -37.67 -4.56 31.72
CA ARG A 177 -38.30 -3.93 32.88
C ARG A 177 -37.89 -4.60 34.19
N ILE A 178 -37.81 -5.93 34.22
CA ILE A 178 -37.35 -6.69 35.37
C ILE A 178 -35.88 -6.36 35.65
N ASP A 179 -35.01 -6.42 34.64
CA ASP A 179 -33.59 -6.07 34.75
C ASP A 179 -33.41 -4.62 35.21
N LYS A 180 -34.21 -3.68 34.69
CA LYS A 180 -34.19 -2.28 35.15
C LYS A 180 -34.64 -2.14 36.61
N GLU A 181 -35.61 -2.93 37.05
CA GLU A 181 -36.10 -2.87 38.43
C GLU A 181 -35.13 -3.57 39.39
N GLU A 182 -34.48 -4.66 38.96
CA GLU A 182 -33.40 -5.30 39.70
C GLU A 182 -32.17 -4.38 39.82
N ILE A 183 -31.79 -3.67 38.75
CA ILE A 183 -30.71 -2.67 38.80
C ILE A 183 -31.10 -1.52 39.72
N LYS A 184 -32.34 -1.03 39.68
CA LYS A 184 -32.80 0.00 40.63
C LYS A 184 -32.80 -0.51 42.06
N GLN A 185 -33.25 -1.73 42.30
CA GLN A 185 -33.29 -2.32 43.63
C GLN A 185 -31.87 -2.52 44.16
N ALA A 186 -30.93 -2.99 43.33
CA ALA A 186 -29.52 -3.08 43.69
C ALA A 186 -28.93 -1.69 44.02
N HIS A 187 -29.23 -0.66 43.23
CA HIS A 187 -28.81 0.71 43.52
C HIS A 187 -29.48 1.28 44.78
N GLU A 188 -30.75 0.98 45.05
CA GLU A 188 -31.43 1.40 46.28
C GLU A 188 -30.86 0.68 47.51
N GLU A 189 -30.51 -0.59 47.40
CA GLU A 189 -29.84 -1.35 48.45
C GLU A 189 -28.42 -0.82 48.71
N GLU A 190 -27.67 -0.47 47.66
CA GLU A 190 -26.35 0.16 47.79
C GLU A 190 -26.46 1.54 48.43
N ILE A 191 -27.41 2.37 48.00
CA ILE A 191 -27.67 3.69 48.60
C ILE A 191 -28.05 3.55 50.08
N ASN A 192 -28.93 2.61 50.43
CA ASN A 192 -29.33 2.36 51.81
C ASN A 192 -28.17 1.83 52.67
N SER A 193 -27.30 0.99 52.10
CA SER A 193 -26.07 0.52 52.75
C SER A 193 -25.13 1.69 53.04
N ILE A 194 -24.89 2.56 52.05
CA ILE A 194 -24.07 3.77 52.18
C ILE A 194 -24.68 4.74 53.21
N ILE A 195 -26.01 4.88 53.26
CA ILE A 195 -26.68 5.71 54.27
C ILE A 195 -26.45 5.12 55.67
N SER A 196 -26.64 3.81 55.86
CA SER A 196 -26.40 3.15 57.15
C SER A 196 -24.94 3.23 57.59
N GLU A 197 -24.00 3.10 56.65
CA GLU A 197 -22.57 3.23 56.94
C GLU A 197 -22.18 4.67 57.29
N ASN A 198 -22.73 5.66 56.59
CA ASN A 198 -22.56 7.06 56.94
C ASN A 198 -23.12 7.38 58.33
N GLU A 199 -24.28 6.83 58.71
CA GLU A 199 -24.82 6.98 60.07
C GLU A 199 -23.92 6.34 61.13
N LYS A 200 -23.34 5.16 60.85
CA LYS A 200 -22.37 4.52 61.74
C LYS A 200 -21.09 5.34 61.87
N MET A 201 -20.57 5.86 60.77
CA MET A 201 -19.40 6.74 60.78
C MET A 201 -19.69 8.04 61.53
N GLN A 202 -20.89 8.61 61.37
CA GLN A 202 -21.32 9.78 62.12
C GLN A 202 -21.39 9.49 63.63
N ASN A 203 -21.88 8.31 64.02
CA ASN A 203 -21.89 7.89 65.42
C ASN A 203 -20.47 7.69 65.98
N ILE A 204 -19.54 7.12 65.20
CA ILE A 204 -18.14 6.99 65.59
C ILE A 204 -17.49 8.37 65.75
N ILE A 205 -17.74 9.30 64.82
CA ILE A 205 -17.27 10.69 64.91
C ILE A 205 -17.83 11.36 66.16
N ASN A 206 -19.11 11.15 66.48
CA ASN A 206 -19.73 11.68 67.70
C ASN A 206 -19.10 11.10 68.97
N ASP A 207 -18.86 9.79 69.02
CA ASP A 207 -18.22 9.11 70.15
C ASP A 207 -16.76 9.57 70.34
N GLN A 208 -16.02 9.73 69.24
CA GLN A 208 -14.67 10.29 69.29
C GLN A 208 -14.68 11.75 69.73
N SER A 209 -15.65 12.54 69.28
CA SER A 209 -15.84 13.93 69.72
C SER A 209 -16.13 13.99 71.22
N GLN A 210 -16.96 13.07 71.75
CA GLN A 210 -17.21 12.96 73.19
C GLN A 210 -15.95 12.54 73.97
N LYS A 211 -15.11 11.65 73.43
CA LYS A 211 -13.83 11.27 74.05
C LYS A 211 -12.84 12.43 74.05
N ILE A 212 -12.76 13.18 72.95
CA ILE A 212 -11.94 14.39 72.85
C ILE A 212 -12.39 15.41 73.89
N ASN A 213 -13.70 15.61 74.06
CA ASN A 213 -14.23 16.52 75.08
C ASN A 213 -13.86 16.06 76.50
N ARG A 214 -13.95 14.75 76.79
CA ARG A 214 -13.48 14.21 78.08
C ARG A 214 -11.99 14.43 78.30
N TYR A 215 -11.15 14.21 77.29
CA TYR A 215 -9.72 14.51 77.40
C TYR A 215 -9.43 16.00 77.55
N GLN A 216 -10.22 16.87 76.93
CA GLN A 216 -10.12 18.31 77.12
C GLN A 216 -10.50 18.73 78.56
N GLU A 217 -11.52 18.08 79.15
CA GLU A 217 -11.88 18.26 80.57
C GLU A 217 -10.80 17.73 81.50
N GLU A 218 -10.25 16.53 81.25
CA GLU A 218 -9.13 15.99 82.04
C GLU A 218 -7.88 16.87 81.93
N LEU A 219 -7.56 17.39 80.75
CA LEU A 219 -6.46 18.35 80.56
C LEU A 219 -6.71 19.67 81.30
N LYS A 220 -7.98 20.09 81.41
CA LYS A 220 -8.38 21.27 82.20
C LYS A 220 -8.23 20.99 83.70
N ASP A 221 -8.65 19.82 84.17
CA ASP A 221 -8.49 19.41 85.57
C ASP A 221 -7.02 19.24 85.95
N ILE A 222 -6.18 18.67 85.07
CA ILE A 222 -4.73 18.58 85.27
C ILE A 222 -4.09 19.98 85.26
N ARG A 223 -4.57 20.90 84.40
CA ARG A 223 -4.12 22.29 84.40
C ARG A 223 -4.49 22.99 85.71
N ASP A 224 -5.71 22.80 86.21
CA ASP A 224 -6.18 23.36 87.48
C ASP A 224 -5.46 22.72 88.69
N GLN A 225 -5.14 21.43 88.62
CA GLN A 225 -4.31 20.75 89.62
C GLN A 225 -2.86 21.25 89.60
N ASN A 226 -2.27 21.48 88.41
CA ASN A 226 -0.95 22.08 88.27
C ASN A 226 -0.94 23.54 88.77
N GLU A 227 -2.01 24.29 88.55
CA GLU A 227 -2.18 25.63 89.10
C GLU A 227 -2.33 25.60 90.64
N LYS A 228 -3.05 24.61 91.19
CA LYS A 228 -3.15 24.35 92.63
C LYS A 228 -1.81 23.89 93.23
N LEU A 229 -1.01 23.12 92.51
CA LEU A 229 0.34 22.69 92.92
C LEU A 229 1.36 23.84 92.81
N GLN A 230 1.25 24.71 91.80
CA GLN A 230 2.00 25.96 91.73
C GLN A 230 1.60 26.93 92.86
N LYS A 231 0.32 26.95 93.27
CA LYS A 231 -0.16 27.72 94.43
C LYS A 231 0.18 27.08 95.79
N LYS A 232 0.48 25.77 95.85
CA LYS A 232 0.85 25.04 97.09
C LYS A 232 2.36 24.82 97.30
N ASN A 233 3.20 25.04 96.28
CA ASN A 233 4.66 25.01 96.41
C ASN A 233 5.28 26.34 96.87
N LEU A 234 4.45 27.32 97.22
CA LEU A 234 4.82 28.37 98.16
C LEU A 234 4.10 28.08 99.49
N ILE A 235 4.87 27.81 100.55
CA ILE A 235 4.49 27.74 101.98
C ILE A 235 4.35 26.32 102.57
N ASN A 236 5.50 25.85 103.09
CA ASN A 236 5.72 25.09 104.33
C ASN A 236 5.44 23.56 104.46
N GLU A 237 6.57 22.85 104.68
CA GLU A 237 6.83 21.64 105.49
C GLU A 237 6.18 21.59 106.91
N PRO A 238 6.31 20.50 107.72
CA PRO A 238 6.16 19.06 107.45
C PRO A 238 5.40 18.31 108.60
N ARG A 239 5.17 16.97 108.44
CA ARG A 239 5.24 15.87 109.44
C ARG A 239 4.09 14.85 109.39
N ARG A 240 4.51 13.57 109.32
CA ARG A 240 3.72 12.33 109.36
C ARG A 240 3.35 11.90 110.79
N GLY A 241 2.20 11.26 110.93
CA GLY A 241 1.80 10.28 111.96
C GLY A 241 0.47 9.64 111.53
N SER A 242 0.42 8.38 111.08
CA SER A 242 0.30 7.11 111.83
C SER A 242 -1.15 6.68 112.17
N LEU A 243 -1.50 5.49 111.64
CA LEU A 243 -2.32 4.40 112.20
C LEU A 243 -3.88 4.42 112.21
N GLN A 244 -4.43 3.35 111.59
CA GLN A 244 -5.52 2.41 112.00
C GLN A 244 -7.00 2.85 112.13
N GLY A 245 -7.91 1.92 111.74
CA GLY A 245 -9.42 1.97 111.82
C GLY A 245 -9.96 1.90 113.27
N PRO A 246 -11.15 1.32 113.63
CA PRO A 246 -12.22 0.61 112.88
C PRO A 246 -13.68 0.79 113.47
N GLN A 247 -14.62 -0.10 113.07
CA GLN A 247 -15.76 -0.73 113.82
C GLN A 247 -17.09 -0.02 114.24
N THR A 248 -18.10 -0.91 114.32
CA THR A 248 -19.57 -0.90 114.62
C THR A 248 -19.99 -0.57 116.06
N PRO A 249 -21.30 -0.39 116.37
CA PRO A 249 -21.82 -0.30 117.75
C PRO A 249 -22.96 -1.30 118.11
N ALA A 250 -23.03 -1.67 119.40
CA ALA A 250 -24.24 -2.17 120.09
C ALA A 250 -24.12 -2.02 121.62
N ALA A 251 -25.25 -1.70 122.27
CA ALA A 251 -25.70 -2.00 123.66
C ALA A 251 -26.42 -0.77 124.28
N LEU A 252 -27.69 -0.79 124.73
CA LEU A 252 -28.47 -1.57 125.72
C LEU A 252 -28.65 -0.80 127.05
N ALA A 253 -29.88 -0.88 127.56
CA ALA A 253 -30.51 -0.04 128.58
C ALA A 253 -30.46 -0.60 130.03
N ALA A 254 -30.92 0.21 131.01
CA ALA A 254 -32.05 -0.08 131.93
C ALA A 254 -31.86 0.43 133.37
N VAL A 255 -32.91 1.02 133.99
CA VAL A 255 -33.41 0.75 135.37
C VAL A 255 -34.88 1.22 135.50
N LEU A 256 -35.77 0.39 136.10
CA LEU A 256 -36.85 0.68 137.09
C LEU A 256 -38.10 -0.22 136.94
N SER A 257 -39.00 -0.16 137.92
CA SER A 257 -39.54 -1.28 138.70
C SER A 257 -41.01 -1.70 138.48
N SER A 258 -41.26 -3.00 138.59
CA SER A 258 -42.39 -3.79 139.14
C SER A 258 -43.88 -3.46 138.89
N ASP A 259 -44.29 -2.25 138.50
CA ASP A 259 -45.67 -1.98 138.07
C ASP A 259 -45.80 -1.92 136.53
N ASP A 260 -44.66 -1.93 135.82
CA ASP A 260 -44.56 -1.94 134.35
C ASP A 260 -44.84 -3.32 133.72
N LEU A 261 -45.01 -4.39 134.50
CA LEU A 261 -45.02 -5.77 133.98
C LEU A 261 -46.32 -6.15 133.26
N ASP A 262 -47.44 -5.49 133.57
CA ASP A 262 -48.70 -5.71 132.87
C ASP A 262 -48.90 -4.73 131.70
N GLU A 263 -48.30 -3.53 131.74
CA GLU A 263 -48.21 -2.64 130.57
C GLU A 263 -47.24 -3.21 129.51
N LEU A 264 -46.15 -3.84 129.95
CA LEU A 264 -45.22 -4.55 129.05
C LEU A 264 -45.88 -5.75 128.38
N LYS A 265 -46.78 -6.50 129.04
CA LYS A 265 -47.54 -7.58 128.36
C LYS A 265 -48.52 -7.05 127.32
N GLY A 266 -49.08 -5.85 127.53
CA GLY A 266 -49.87 -5.14 126.52
C GLY A 266 -49.02 -4.76 125.30
N LYS A 267 -47.87 -4.11 125.55
CA LYS A 267 -46.90 -3.71 124.51
C LYS A 267 -46.29 -4.90 123.77
N ILE A 268 -46.04 -6.03 124.45
CA ILE A 268 -45.56 -7.27 123.81
C ILE A 268 -46.59 -7.83 122.83
N LYS A 269 -47.88 -7.85 123.20
CA LYS A 269 -48.95 -8.29 122.27
C LYS A 269 -49.15 -7.33 121.10
N GLU A 270 -48.83 -6.05 121.26
CA GLU A 270 -48.91 -5.06 120.20
C GLU A 270 -47.70 -5.17 119.26
N LEU A 271 -46.50 -5.36 119.82
CA LEU A 271 -45.29 -5.70 119.09
C LEU A 271 -45.42 -7.03 118.33
N ASP A 272 -46.05 -8.06 118.89
CA ASP A 272 -46.28 -9.33 118.18
C ASP A 272 -47.21 -9.16 116.97
N ARG A 273 -48.22 -8.29 117.08
CA ARG A 273 -49.09 -7.93 115.95
C ARG A 273 -48.33 -7.12 114.90
N GLU A 274 -47.48 -6.21 115.34
CA GLU A 274 -46.67 -5.39 114.44
C GLU A 274 -45.60 -6.23 113.73
N ASN A 275 -44.98 -7.17 114.44
CA ASN A 275 -44.01 -8.12 113.91
C ASN A 275 -44.66 -9.10 112.92
N SER A 276 -45.92 -9.49 113.17
CA SER A 276 -46.71 -10.28 112.20
C SER A 276 -46.99 -9.49 110.93
N LYS A 277 -47.30 -8.18 111.02
CA LYS A 277 -47.50 -7.29 109.85
C LYS A 277 -46.19 -7.01 109.12
N LEU A 278 -45.07 -6.88 109.83
CA LEU A 278 -43.76 -6.71 109.22
C LEU A 278 -43.30 -7.99 108.54
N SER A 279 -43.61 -9.16 109.11
CA SER A 279 -43.33 -10.46 108.49
C SER A 279 -44.12 -10.66 107.20
N THR A 280 -45.40 -10.29 107.17
CA THR A 280 -46.18 -10.34 105.91
C THR A 280 -45.67 -9.35 104.86
N LYS A 281 -45.31 -8.11 105.26
CA LYS A 281 -44.67 -7.15 104.36
C LYS A 281 -43.32 -7.62 103.84
N PHE A 282 -42.49 -8.20 104.71
CA PHE A 282 -41.18 -8.72 104.35
C PHE A 282 -41.29 -9.87 103.34
N ASN A 283 -42.25 -10.77 103.54
CA ASN A 283 -42.53 -11.84 102.59
C ASN A 283 -43.07 -11.32 101.25
N PHE A 284 -43.89 -10.27 101.27
CA PHE A 284 -44.36 -9.60 100.06
C PHE A 284 -43.21 -8.93 99.28
N THR A 285 -42.38 -8.14 99.94
CA THR A 285 -41.20 -7.50 99.31
C THR A 285 -40.20 -8.52 98.81
N LYS A 286 -40.02 -9.64 99.52
CA LYS A 286 -39.13 -10.74 99.08
C LYS A 286 -39.67 -11.42 97.82
N LYS A 287 -41.00 -11.51 97.69
CA LYS A 287 -41.64 -12.05 96.49
C LYS A 287 -41.48 -11.09 95.31
N GLU A 288 -41.72 -9.79 95.51
CA GLU A 288 -41.49 -8.76 94.49
C GLU A 288 -40.02 -8.73 94.04
N LEU A 289 -39.06 -8.85 94.96
CA LEU A 289 -37.63 -8.89 94.63
C LEU A 289 -37.26 -10.12 93.80
N LYS A 290 -37.92 -11.25 94.04
CA LYS A 290 -37.71 -12.48 93.27
C LYS A 290 -38.29 -12.35 91.86
N GLU A 291 -39.51 -11.82 91.74
CA GLU A 291 -40.16 -11.56 90.46
C GLU A 291 -39.35 -10.53 89.63
N LEU A 292 -38.86 -9.44 90.26
CA LEU A 292 -37.98 -8.47 89.60
C LEU A 292 -36.69 -9.12 89.09
N LYS A 293 -36.07 -9.99 89.89
CA LYS A 293 -34.83 -10.67 89.50
C LYS A 293 -35.06 -11.60 88.31
N GLU A 294 -36.14 -12.38 88.32
CA GLU A 294 -36.52 -13.24 87.20
C GLU A 294 -36.75 -12.42 85.92
N THR A 295 -37.44 -11.27 86.01
CA THR A 295 -37.64 -10.39 84.84
C THR A 295 -36.35 -9.72 84.35
N THR A 296 -35.37 -9.45 85.22
CA THR A 296 -34.07 -8.92 84.79
C THR A 296 -33.21 -9.98 84.13
N ASP A 297 -33.24 -11.22 84.63
CA ASP A 297 -32.48 -12.33 84.06
C ASP A 297 -33.02 -12.68 82.66
N GLU A 298 -34.36 -12.69 82.47
CA GLU A 298 -34.99 -12.86 81.15
C GLU A 298 -34.57 -11.76 80.15
N LYS A 299 -34.57 -10.48 80.60
CA LYS A 299 -34.13 -9.36 79.74
C LYS A 299 -32.66 -9.45 79.36
N ILE A 300 -31.81 -9.94 80.26
CA ILE A 300 -30.38 -10.15 79.97
C ILE A 300 -30.23 -11.24 78.89
N GLU A 301 -30.96 -12.34 79.00
CA GLU A 301 -30.92 -13.42 78.02
C GLU A 301 -31.39 -12.95 76.62
N ASP A 302 -32.44 -12.13 76.55
CA ASP A 302 -32.91 -11.55 75.29
C ASP A 302 -31.90 -10.55 74.68
N LEU A 303 -31.22 -9.76 75.52
CA LEU A 303 -30.14 -8.87 75.10
C LEU A 303 -28.93 -9.66 74.59
N GLU A 304 -28.60 -10.80 75.17
CA GLU A 304 -27.51 -11.66 74.68
C GLU A 304 -27.84 -12.31 73.33
N LYS A 305 -29.08 -12.78 73.14
CA LYS A 305 -29.56 -13.32 71.85
C LYS A 305 -29.51 -12.26 70.75
N THR A 306 -29.97 -11.05 71.04
CA THR A 306 -29.91 -9.94 70.06
C THR A 306 -28.48 -9.53 69.74
N ASN A 307 -27.59 -9.47 70.74
CA ASN A 307 -26.17 -9.13 70.53
C ASN A 307 -25.42 -10.19 69.70
N ASN A 308 -25.74 -11.48 69.88
CA ASN A 308 -25.22 -12.55 69.04
C ASN A 308 -25.74 -12.48 67.59
N GLY A 309 -27.03 -12.14 67.39
CA GLY A 309 -27.59 -11.88 66.06
C GLY A 309 -26.90 -10.71 65.34
N LEU A 310 -26.61 -9.64 66.08
CA LEU A 310 -25.86 -8.48 65.56
C LEU A 310 -24.42 -8.84 65.21
N ARG A 311 -23.72 -9.63 66.04
CA ARG A 311 -22.35 -10.10 65.72
C ARG A 311 -22.30 -10.92 64.43
N ASN A 312 -23.24 -11.83 64.25
CA ASN A 312 -23.32 -12.63 63.02
C ASN A 312 -23.60 -11.76 61.79
N SER A 313 -24.52 -10.80 61.94
CA SER A 313 -24.82 -9.83 60.86
C SER A 313 -23.62 -8.95 60.51
N VAL A 314 -22.84 -8.51 61.51
CA VAL A 314 -21.61 -7.74 61.30
C VAL A 314 -20.52 -8.60 60.63
N SER A 315 -20.40 -9.87 61.00
CA SER A 315 -19.46 -10.79 60.34
C SER A 315 -19.83 -11.02 58.87
N GLN A 316 -21.12 -11.19 58.57
CA GLN A 316 -21.60 -11.37 57.21
C GLN A 316 -21.43 -10.10 56.36
N ALA A 317 -21.65 -8.92 56.95
CA ALA A 317 -21.38 -7.64 56.29
C ALA A 317 -19.89 -7.47 55.97
N ARG A 318 -18.98 -7.88 56.87
CA ARG A 318 -17.54 -7.86 56.60
C ARG A 318 -17.13 -8.73 55.42
N CYS A 319 -17.63 -9.97 55.34
CA CYS A 319 -17.35 -10.83 54.18
C CYS A 319 -17.85 -10.21 52.87
N LYS A 320 -19.04 -9.59 52.86
CA LYS A 320 -19.54 -8.90 51.67
C LYS A 320 -18.72 -7.68 51.28
N VAL A 321 -18.19 -6.93 52.24
CA VAL A 321 -17.27 -5.81 51.95
C VAL A 321 -15.97 -6.34 51.35
N GLU A 322 -15.40 -7.42 51.87
CA GLU A 322 -14.20 -8.05 51.30
C GLU A 322 -14.44 -8.56 49.86
N GLU A 323 -15.62 -9.12 49.58
CA GLU A 323 -16.04 -9.52 48.22
C GLU A 323 -16.17 -8.30 47.28
N LEU A 324 -16.82 -7.23 47.71
CA LEU A 324 -16.97 -6.00 46.92
C LEU A 324 -15.64 -5.27 46.69
N GLU A 325 -14.72 -5.29 47.67
CA GLU A 325 -13.36 -4.77 47.51
C GLU A 325 -12.57 -5.58 46.48
N ALA A 326 -12.74 -6.90 46.43
CA ALA A 326 -12.14 -7.77 45.42
C ALA A 326 -12.71 -7.51 44.02
N ASP A 327 -14.03 -7.35 43.90
CA ASP A 327 -14.69 -7.01 42.63
C ASP A 327 -14.29 -5.61 42.15
N TYR A 328 -14.21 -4.63 43.06
CA TYR A 328 -13.73 -3.28 42.74
C TYR A 328 -12.28 -3.29 42.24
N ALA A 329 -11.40 -4.09 42.88
CA ALA A 329 -10.03 -4.26 42.41
C ALA A 329 -9.97 -4.89 41.01
N LYS A 330 -10.86 -5.84 40.69
CA LYS A 330 -10.97 -6.44 39.36
C LYS A 330 -11.45 -5.45 38.31
N VAL A 331 -12.47 -4.64 38.62
CA VAL A 331 -12.98 -3.58 37.73
C VAL A 331 -11.92 -2.51 37.47
N LEU A 332 -11.09 -2.17 38.47
CA LEU A 332 -9.95 -1.26 38.31
C LEU A 332 -8.90 -1.81 37.35
N GLU A 333 -8.65 -3.12 37.39
CA GLU A 333 -7.72 -3.79 36.49
C GLU A 333 -8.28 -3.89 35.06
N ASP A 334 -9.57 -4.20 34.91
CA ASP A 334 -10.24 -4.19 33.61
C ASP A 334 -10.29 -2.78 33.01
N LYS A 335 -10.49 -1.75 33.84
CA LYS A 335 -10.38 -0.35 33.44
C LYS A 335 -8.98 -0.03 32.91
N ARG A 336 -7.91 -0.42 33.62
CA ARG A 336 -6.52 -0.23 33.14
C ARG A 336 -6.26 -0.96 31.81
N ARG A 337 -6.79 -2.18 31.65
CA ARG A 337 -6.68 -2.93 30.41
C ARG A 337 -7.40 -2.24 29.26
N LEU A 338 -8.58 -1.67 29.51
CA LEU A 338 -9.32 -0.89 28.52
C LEU A 338 -8.59 0.42 28.18
N GLU A 339 -8.05 1.13 29.17
CA GLU A 339 -7.23 2.33 28.96
C GLU A 339 -6.01 2.02 28.08
N MET A 340 -5.27 0.93 28.34
CA MET A 340 -4.16 0.51 27.47
C MET A 340 -4.60 0.13 26.05
N ARG A 341 -5.78 -0.48 25.88
CA ARG A 341 -6.33 -0.80 24.56
C ARG A 341 -6.75 0.46 23.79
N VAL A 342 -7.29 1.45 24.48
CA VAL A 342 -7.64 2.76 23.90
C VAL A 342 -6.38 3.50 23.49
N GLU A 343 -5.37 3.57 24.35
CA GLU A 343 -4.07 4.22 24.04
C GLU A 343 -3.36 3.53 22.87
N PHE A 344 -3.43 2.20 22.78
CA PHE A 344 -2.91 1.45 21.62
C PHE A 344 -3.71 1.74 20.34
N ALA A 345 -5.04 1.82 20.41
CA ALA A 345 -5.88 2.16 19.26
C ALA A 345 -5.67 3.61 18.80
N GLU A 346 -5.50 4.55 19.74
CA GLU A 346 -5.14 5.95 19.44
C GLU A 346 -3.79 6.03 18.73
N LYS A 347 -2.79 5.27 19.20
CA LYS A 347 -1.49 5.19 18.53
C LYS A 347 -1.60 4.61 17.12
N GLN A 348 -2.38 3.54 16.91
CA GLN A 348 -2.61 3.01 15.56
C GLN A 348 -3.34 3.99 14.64
N MET A 349 -4.28 4.78 15.16
CA MET A 349 -4.96 5.84 14.42
C MET A 349 -3.98 6.97 14.05
N GLU A 350 -3.07 7.35 14.93
CA GLU A 350 -2.01 8.32 14.64
C GLU A 350 -1.04 7.79 13.57
N ASP A 351 -0.58 6.54 13.70
CA ASP A 351 0.34 5.90 12.74
C ASP A 351 -0.31 5.74 11.35
N THR A 352 -1.61 5.44 11.30
CA THR A 352 -2.36 5.37 10.03
C THR A 352 -2.55 6.75 9.42
N TYR A 353 -2.83 7.77 10.22
CA TYR A 353 -2.91 9.18 9.78
C TYR A 353 -1.58 9.69 9.22
N GLU A 354 -0.45 9.38 9.89
CA GLU A 354 0.88 9.72 9.40
C GLU A 354 1.22 9.00 8.09
N ARG A 355 0.87 7.71 7.98
CA ARG A 355 1.04 6.92 6.75
C ARG A 355 0.20 7.49 5.60
N GLU A 356 -1.05 7.89 5.86
CA GLU A 356 -1.93 8.53 4.86
C GLU A 356 -1.36 9.89 4.41
N LYS A 357 -0.81 10.68 5.33
CA LYS A 357 -0.13 11.94 5.04
C LYS A 357 1.13 11.72 4.18
N MET A 358 1.93 10.69 4.47
CA MET A 358 3.10 10.33 3.67
C MET A 358 2.72 9.85 2.27
N LEU A 359 1.67 9.03 2.14
CA LEU A 359 1.12 8.62 0.84
C LEU A 359 0.58 9.83 0.05
N SER A 360 -0.03 10.81 0.71
CA SER A 360 -0.47 12.05 0.07
C SER A 360 0.70 12.87 -0.48
N ILE A 361 1.80 12.97 0.26
CA ILE A 361 3.03 13.65 -0.18
C ILE A 361 3.69 12.88 -1.33
N GLN A 362 3.80 11.56 -1.24
CA GLN A 362 4.30 10.71 -2.33
C GLN A 362 3.44 10.85 -3.59
N THR A 363 2.12 10.89 -3.47
CA THR A 363 1.20 11.10 -4.59
C THR A 363 1.41 12.46 -5.25
N LYS A 364 1.64 13.53 -4.48
CA LYS A 364 1.97 14.86 -5.01
C LYS A 364 3.33 14.88 -5.73
N ASN A 365 4.33 14.22 -5.15
CA ASN A 365 5.65 14.10 -5.77
C ASN A 365 5.57 13.29 -7.07
N LEU A 366 4.85 12.16 -7.08
CA LEU A 366 4.61 11.34 -8.27
C LEU A 366 3.86 12.10 -9.37
N LYS A 367 2.87 12.93 -9.02
CA LYS A 367 2.21 13.84 -9.97
C LYS A 367 3.20 14.83 -10.58
N SER A 368 4.04 15.48 -9.76
CA SER A 368 5.04 16.44 -10.25
C SER A 368 6.13 15.78 -11.12
N THR A 369 6.54 14.54 -10.80
CA THR A 369 7.48 13.78 -11.64
C THR A 369 6.80 13.31 -12.92
N GLY A 370 5.53 12.91 -12.86
CA GLY A 370 4.72 12.54 -14.02
C GLY A 370 4.55 13.72 -14.98
N GLU A 371 4.33 14.94 -14.47
CA GLU A 371 4.27 16.16 -15.29
C GLU A 371 5.62 16.50 -15.94
N LYS A 372 6.73 16.34 -15.21
CA LYS A 372 8.09 16.52 -15.76
C LYS A 372 8.41 15.49 -16.84
N ILE A 373 8.06 14.23 -16.61
CA ILE A 373 8.21 13.15 -17.60
C ILE A 373 7.33 13.46 -18.81
N LYS A 374 6.05 13.77 -18.63
CA LYS A 374 5.15 14.16 -19.72
C LYS A 374 5.71 15.33 -20.54
N SER A 375 6.30 16.33 -19.89
CA SER A 375 6.93 17.48 -20.57
C SER A 375 8.18 17.08 -21.37
N ARG A 376 9.00 16.15 -20.86
CA ARG A 376 10.14 15.59 -21.61
C ARG A 376 9.68 14.77 -22.79
N TRP A 377 8.75 13.83 -22.61
CA TRP A 377 8.20 13.03 -23.70
C TRP A 377 7.53 13.90 -24.76
N GLN A 378 6.85 14.98 -24.36
CA GLN A 378 6.29 15.93 -25.31
C GLN A 378 7.39 16.64 -26.12
N LYS A 379 8.52 16.96 -25.50
CA LYS A 379 9.70 17.55 -26.17
C LYS A 379 10.34 16.55 -27.13
N ASP A 380 10.57 15.32 -26.70
CA ASP A 380 11.17 14.26 -27.52
C ASP A 380 10.26 13.89 -28.70
N VAL A 381 8.93 13.85 -28.51
CA VAL A 381 7.96 13.65 -29.60
C VAL A 381 8.00 14.81 -30.60
N ASN A 382 8.19 16.04 -30.14
CA ASN A 382 8.30 17.19 -31.03
C ASN A 382 9.64 17.20 -31.80
N GLU A 383 10.74 16.79 -31.15
CA GLU A 383 12.07 16.65 -31.78
C GLU A 383 12.06 15.54 -32.83
N LEU A 384 11.53 14.35 -32.49
CA LEU A 384 11.37 13.26 -33.45
C LEU A 384 10.45 13.63 -34.62
N ARG A 385 9.40 14.43 -34.39
CA ARG A 385 8.56 14.96 -35.48
C ARG A 385 9.33 15.90 -36.39
N ALA A 386 10.17 16.78 -35.83
CA ALA A 386 11.02 17.67 -36.63
C ALA A 386 12.07 16.90 -37.44
N GLU A 387 12.69 15.88 -36.86
CA GLU A 387 13.62 14.98 -37.58
C GLU A 387 12.91 14.21 -38.70
N LEU A 388 11.66 13.78 -38.49
CA LEU A 388 10.86 13.09 -39.50
C LEU A 388 10.47 14.04 -40.64
N GLU A 389 10.11 15.29 -40.33
CA GLU A 389 9.87 16.34 -41.33
C GLU A 389 11.15 16.67 -42.13
N GLU A 390 12.32 16.69 -41.49
CA GLU A 390 13.61 16.90 -42.16
C GLU A 390 13.95 15.72 -43.08
N MET A 391 13.79 14.48 -42.62
CA MET A 391 14.00 13.29 -43.46
C MET A 391 13.01 13.20 -44.61
N ASP A 392 11.74 13.59 -44.42
CA ASP A 392 10.75 13.64 -45.49
C ASP A 392 11.14 14.67 -46.57
N GLU A 393 11.70 15.81 -46.15
CA GLU A 393 12.19 16.85 -47.06
C GLU A 393 13.47 16.39 -47.80
N GLU A 394 14.42 15.74 -47.12
CA GLU A 394 15.59 15.13 -47.76
C GLU A 394 15.19 14.06 -48.78
N LEU A 395 14.20 13.23 -48.44
CA LEU A 395 13.68 12.20 -49.31
C LEU A 395 12.91 12.79 -50.50
N ARG A 396 12.24 13.94 -50.32
CA ARG A 396 11.64 14.72 -51.40
C ARG A 396 12.71 15.25 -52.36
N VAL A 397 13.77 15.86 -51.83
CA VAL A 397 14.91 16.37 -52.64
C VAL A 397 15.60 15.23 -53.38
N SER A 398 15.88 14.11 -52.72
CA SER A 398 16.48 12.93 -53.36
C SER A 398 15.58 12.37 -54.47
N LYS A 399 14.26 12.31 -54.26
CA LYS A 399 13.31 11.93 -55.32
C LYS A 399 13.37 12.88 -56.52
N GLU A 400 13.39 14.19 -56.29
CA GLU A 400 13.52 15.20 -57.35
C GLU A 400 14.84 15.06 -58.13
N GLU A 401 15.94 14.78 -57.43
CA GLU A 401 17.24 14.48 -58.05
C GLU A 401 17.17 13.21 -58.90
N THR A 402 16.64 12.10 -58.38
CA THR A 402 16.51 10.85 -59.15
C THR A 402 15.60 11.01 -60.37
N ASP A 403 14.55 11.83 -60.29
CA ASP A 403 13.68 12.12 -61.43
C ASP A 403 14.39 13.01 -62.47
N SER A 404 15.23 13.95 -62.03
CA SER A 404 16.08 14.73 -62.92
C SER A 404 17.10 13.83 -63.65
N GLU A 405 17.72 12.88 -62.93
CA GLU A 405 18.65 11.90 -63.51
C GLU A 405 17.95 10.93 -64.47
N ARG A 406 16.73 10.49 -64.15
CA ARG A 406 15.91 9.69 -65.08
C ARG A 406 15.61 10.45 -66.36
N ASN A 407 15.33 11.75 -66.27
CA ASN A 407 15.09 12.58 -67.45
C ASN A 407 16.38 12.77 -68.27
N VAL A 408 17.54 12.94 -67.63
CA VAL A 408 18.84 12.96 -68.32
C VAL A 408 19.12 11.61 -68.99
N LYS A 409 18.88 10.49 -68.30
CA LYS A 409 19.03 9.14 -68.85
C LYS A 409 18.15 8.93 -70.08
N LYS A 410 16.87 9.31 -70.03
CA LYS A 410 15.97 9.27 -71.18
C LYS A 410 16.52 10.10 -72.36
N GLY A 411 17.02 11.30 -72.11
CA GLY A 411 17.63 12.14 -73.15
C GLY A 411 18.93 11.54 -73.74
N LEU A 412 19.68 10.77 -72.95
CA LEU A 412 20.85 10.02 -73.44
C LEU A 412 20.43 8.77 -74.24
N GLU A 413 19.41 8.04 -73.79
CA GLU A 413 18.83 6.90 -74.51
C GLU A 413 18.29 7.31 -75.88
N GLU A 414 17.60 8.46 -75.97
CA GLU A 414 17.16 9.04 -77.24
C GLU A 414 18.35 9.38 -78.16
N LYS A 415 19.43 9.96 -77.62
CA LYS A 415 20.65 10.24 -78.40
C LYS A 415 21.36 8.97 -78.86
N ILE A 416 21.40 7.93 -78.02
CA ILE A 416 21.96 6.62 -78.39
C ILE A 416 21.14 6.03 -79.53
N LYS A 417 19.80 6.06 -79.43
CA LYS A 417 18.90 5.59 -80.48
C LYS A 417 19.11 6.36 -81.80
N ASP A 418 19.22 7.69 -81.74
CA ASP A 418 19.52 8.51 -82.93
C ASP A 418 20.87 8.16 -83.56
N LEU A 419 21.86 7.79 -82.76
CA LEU A 419 23.19 7.35 -83.23
C LEU A 419 23.13 5.93 -83.81
N GLU A 420 22.38 5.02 -83.18
CA GLU A 420 22.13 3.67 -83.69
C GLU A 420 21.43 3.73 -85.05
N ASP A 421 20.38 4.56 -85.19
CA ASP A 421 19.68 4.77 -86.46
C ASP A 421 20.60 5.36 -87.54
N LYS A 422 21.51 6.28 -87.16
CA LYS A 422 22.54 6.78 -88.08
C LYS A 422 23.53 5.70 -88.49
N ILE A 423 23.96 4.84 -87.57
CA ILE A 423 24.85 3.71 -87.86
C ILE A 423 24.16 2.72 -88.79
N ILE A 424 22.87 2.43 -88.56
CA ILE A 424 22.06 1.56 -89.43
C ILE A 424 22.00 2.15 -90.84
N LYS A 425 21.67 3.44 -90.99
CA LYS A 425 21.66 4.12 -92.30
C LYS A 425 23.03 4.08 -92.99
N LEU A 426 24.11 4.33 -92.24
CA LEU A 426 25.47 4.25 -92.80
C LEU A 426 25.83 2.82 -93.24
N LYS A 427 25.36 1.80 -92.51
CA LYS A 427 25.51 0.39 -92.90
C LYS A 427 24.69 0.07 -94.16
N GLU A 428 23.45 0.54 -94.25
CA GLU A 428 22.60 0.37 -95.43
C GLU A 428 23.21 1.06 -96.67
N ASP A 429 23.72 2.28 -96.53
CA ASP A 429 24.43 3.00 -97.60
C ASP A 429 25.73 2.30 -98.02
N ALA A 430 26.45 1.71 -97.07
CA ALA A 430 27.64 0.90 -97.36
C ALA A 430 27.28 -0.38 -98.10
N LEU A 431 26.22 -1.08 -97.68
CA LEU A 431 25.71 -2.27 -98.34
C LEU A 431 25.23 -1.96 -99.76
N LEU A 432 24.54 -0.83 -99.96
CA LEU A 432 24.09 -0.38 -101.27
C LEU A 432 25.29 -0.10 -102.20
N LYS A 433 26.35 0.52 -101.66
CA LYS A 433 27.60 0.71 -102.40
C LYS A 433 28.27 -0.62 -102.74
N GLU A 434 28.26 -1.59 -101.84
CA GLU A 434 28.80 -2.93 -102.06
C GLU A 434 28.03 -3.66 -103.17
N VAL A 435 26.70 -3.60 -103.16
CA VAL A 435 25.85 -4.12 -104.26
C VAL A 435 26.15 -3.44 -105.59
N THR A 436 26.29 -2.11 -105.62
CA THR A 436 26.69 -1.41 -106.87
C THR A 436 28.11 -1.76 -107.32
N PHE A 437 28.99 -2.12 -106.38
CA PHE A 437 30.34 -2.59 -106.68
C PHE A 437 30.31 -4.02 -107.22
N GLU A 438 29.47 -4.89 -106.67
CA GLU A 438 29.20 -6.24 -107.17
C GLU A 438 28.53 -6.23 -108.55
N GLU A 439 27.57 -5.33 -108.82
CA GLU A 439 26.99 -5.15 -110.16
C GLU A 439 28.04 -4.66 -111.17
N ARG A 440 28.97 -3.78 -110.75
CA ARG A 440 30.13 -3.38 -111.56
C ARG A 440 31.11 -4.53 -111.79
N LEU A 441 31.33 -5.37 -110.79
CA LEU A 441 32.14 -6.58 -110.89
C LEU A 441 31.49 -7.61 -111.82
N GLN A 442 30.18 -7.83 -111.71
CA GLN A 442 29.44 -8.73 -112.58
C GLN A 442 29.39 -8.24 -114.03
N SER A 443 29.26 -6.93 -114.26
CA SER A 443 29.35 -6.36 -115.62
C SER A 443 30.78 -6.41 -116.19
N LEU A 444 31.82 -6.33 -115.36
CA LEU A 444 33.20 -6.61 -115.77
C LEU A 444 33.40 -8.10 -116.08
N ILE A 445 32.82 -9.00 -115.27
CA ILE A 445 32.87 -10.46 -115.47
C ILE A 445 32.15 -10.86 -116.76
N GLN A 446 30.99 -10.27 -117.08
CA GLN A 446 30.31 -10.47 -118.37
C GLN A 446 31.13 -9.95 -119.56
N ARG A 447 31.95 -8.92 -119.34
CA ARG A 447 32.83 -8.37 -120.37
C ARG A 447 34.08 -9.21 -120.58
N THR A 448 34.60 -9.85 -119.52
CA THR A 448 35.69 -10.83 -119.62
C THR A 448 35.21 -12.17 -120.18
N SER A 449 33.99 -12.62 -119.87
CA SER A 449 33.42 -13.84 -120.47
C SER A 449 33.18 -13.67 -121.97
N GLY A 450 32.74 -12.49 -122.42
CA GLY A 450 32.65 -12.16 -123.85
C GLY A 450 34.00 -12.04 -124.58
N LEU A 451 35.10 -11.85 -123.85
CA LEU A 451 36.47 -11.89 -124.39
C LEU A 451 37.06 -13.32 -124.38
N GLU A 452 36.66 -14.16 -123.42
CA GLU A 452 37.02 -15.58 -123.35
C GLU A 452 36.34 -16.41 -124.45
N ASP A 453 35.09 -16.10 -124.80
CA ASP A 453 34.39 -16.74 -125.93
C ASP A 453 34.99 -16.30 -127.29
N ALA A 454 35.45 -15.05 -127.41
CA ALA A 454 36.19 -14.56 -128.59
C ALA A 454 37.64 -15.10 -128.69
N LEU A 455 38.20 -15.63 -127.60
CA LEU A 455 39.51 -16.30 -127.55
C LEU A 455 39.38 -17.80 -127.88
N LYS A 456 38.32 -18.48 -127.42
CA LYS A 456 37.99 -19.86 -127.80
C LYS A 456 37.66 -20.01 -129.29
N ASP A 457 36.98 -19.03 -129.89
CA ASP A 457 36.72 -19.01 -131.33
C ASP A 457 37.97 -18.69 -132.19
N LYS A 458 39.06 -18.23 -131.57
CA LYS A 458 40.37 -17.99 -132.23
C LYS A 458 41.35 -19.16 -132.04
N GLU A 459 41.18 -19.94 -130.98
CA GLU A 459 41.93 -21.16 -130.68
C GLU A 459 41.44 -22.36 -131.54
N ILE A 460 40.12 -22.43 -131.81
CA ILE A 460 39.50 -23.42 -132.72
C ILE A 460 39.86 -23.16 -134.21
N LEU A 461 40.34 -21.96 -134.57
CA LEU A 461 40.79 -21.60 -135.92
C LEU A 461 42.32 -21.75 -136.14
N LEU A 462 43.09 -22.13 -135.10
CA LEU A 462 44.53 -22.40 -135.17
C LEU A 462 44.88 -23.89 -135.00
N GLU A 463 43.97 -24.71 -134.47
CA GLU A 463 44.11 -26.19 -134.40
C GLU A 463 43.69 -26.94 -135.69
N THR A 464 43.33 -26.22 -136.76
CA THR A 464 42.93 -26.78 -138.06
C THR A 464 43.85 -26.41 -139.24
N HIS A 465 45.17 -26.28 -139.00
CA HIS A 465 46.17 -26.20 -140.08
C HIS A 465 47.52 -26.91 -139.82
N GLU A 466 47.74 -27.58 -138.68
CA GLU A 466 49.00 -28.31 -138.40
C GLU A 466 48.83 -29.83 -138.27
N LYS A 467 47.80 -30.39 -138.93
CA LYS A 467 47.59 -31.84 -139.09
C LYS A 467 47.34 -32.27 -140.55
N ASP A 468 48.06 -31.64 -141.49
CA ASP A 468 48.26 -32.17 -142.85
C ASP A 468 49.72 -31.98 -143.34
N LYS A 469 50.67 -32.23 -142.42
CA LYS A 469 52.05 -32.53 -142.78
C LYS A 469 52.71 -33.34 -141.66
N ILE A 470 53.22 -34.50 -142.08
CA ILE A 470 54.16 -35.38 -141.36
C ILE A 470 53.47 -36.49 -140.55
N LEU A 471 52.74 -37.27 -141.33
CA LEU A 471 52.73 -38.72 -141.25
C LEU A 471 54.07 -39.23 -141.83
N GLU A 472 55.13 -39.19 -141.04
CA GLU A 472 56.35 -39.95 -141.28
C GLU A 472 57.02 -40.22 -139.92
N VAL A 473 57.04 -41.50 -139.53
CA VAL A 473 57.62 -42.09 -138.30
C VAL A 473 56.71 -41.96 -137.05
N GLN A 474 55.88 -42.92 -136.60
CA GLN A 474 55.95 -44.39 -136.61
C GLN A 474 57.38 -44.92 -136.42
N ASP A 475 57.86 -44.97 -135.16
CA ASP A 475 58.67 -46.12 -134.69
C ASP A 475 59.21 -46.10 -133.23
N LYS A 476 58.79 -45.24 -132.29
CA LYS A 476 59.40 -45.29 -130.93
C LYS A 476 58.46 -45.08 -129.73
N GLU A 477 57.23 -45.60 -129.79
CA GLU A 477 56.35 -45.74 -128.61
C GLU A 477 56.22 -47.19 -128.09
N GLU A 478 57.04 -48.13 -128.60
CA GLU A 478 57.01 -49.55 -128.18
C GLU A 478 58.35 -50.08 -127.63
N GLN A 479 59.26 -49.20 -127.18
CA GLN A 479 60.57 -49.59 -126.60
C GLN A 479 60.93 -48.98 -125.24
N ILE A 480 60.05 -48.21 -124.58
CA ILE A 480 60.31 -47.65 -123.23
C ILE A 480 59.28 -48.15 -122.19
N LYS A 481 58.48 -49.16 -122.55
CA LYS A 481 57.63 -49.90 -121.60
C LYS A 481 58.22 -51.28 -121.21
N THR A 482 59.43 -51.59 -121.67
CA THR A 482 60.05 -52.93 -121.58
C THR A 482 61.54 -52.92 -121.24
N LEU A 483 62.06 -51.98 -120.43
CA LEU A 483 63.47 -52.06 -120.00
C LEU A 483 63.84 -51.28 -118.70
N VAL A 484 63.02 -51.31 -117.64
CA VAL A 484 63.56 -51.07 -116.26
C VAL A 484 62.98 -52.06 -115.22
N GLU A 485 62.47 -53.21 -115.67
CA GLU A 485 62.69 -54.46 -114.93
C GLU A 485 63.92 -55.12 -115.56
N LYS A 486 65.10 -54.83 -115.00
CA LYS A 486 66.32 -55.68 -114.96
C LYS A 486 67.54 -54.90 -114.46
N LEU A 487 67.53 -54.57 -113.18
CA LEU A 487 68.76 -54.39 -112.40
C LEU A 487 68.38 -54.44 -110.91
N ASN A 488 68.66 -55.47 -110.13
CA ASN A 488 69.09 -56.83 -110.38
C ASN A 488 68.90 -57.53 -109.04
N GLU A 489 68.57 -58.81 -109.09
CA GLU A 489 68.45 -59.68 -107.93
C GLU A 489 69.79 -59.87 -107.19
N ALA A 490 69.66 -60.37 -105.97
CA ALA A 490 70.54 -61.34 -105.30
C ALA A 490 71.53 -60.82 -104.24
N THR A 491 71.17 -61.20 -103.00
CA THR A 491 71.97 -62.03 -102.08
C THR A 491 72.94 -61.39 -101.07
N VAL A 492 72.54 -61.56 -99.80
CA VAL A 492 73.29 -62.30 -98.74
C VAL A 492 74.30 -61.50 -97.90
N LEU A 493 73.94 -61.40 -96.61
CA LEU A 493 74.77 -61.48 -95.37
C LEU A 493 75.93 -60.46 -95.26
N LYS A 494 76.09 -59.67 -94.19
CA LYS A 494 76.07 -59.97 -92.74
C LYS A 494 76.40 -58.65 -92.01
N GLU A 495 76.05 -58.56 -90.73
CA GLU A 495 76.49 -57.53 -89.75
C GLU A 495 75.86 -56.14 -89.97
N ASP A 496 74.69 -55.84 -89.38
CA ASP A 496 74.60 -55.04 -88.14
C ASP A 496 73.33 -55.36 -87.30
N GLU A 497 73.17 -56.64 -86.94
CA GLU A 497 72.05 -57.17 -86.15
C GLU A 497 72.22 -57.01 -84.62
N ILE A 498 72.92 -55.97 -84.16
CA ILE A 498 73.16 -55.70 -82.73
C ILE A 498 72.72 -54.29 -82.28
N ASP A 499 72.70 -53.27 -83.15
CA ASP A 499 72.30 -51.90 -82.77
C ASP A 499 70.79 -51.58 -82.92
N SER A 500 70.01 -52.49 -83.52
CA SER A 500 68.56 -52.35 -83.68
C SER A 500 67.74 -52.95 -82.53
N LYS A 501 68.32 -53.87 -81.73
CA LYS A 501 67.63 -54.47 -80.56
C LYS A 501 67.56 -53.54 -79.35
N LEU A 502 68.59 -52.73 -79.09
CA LEU A 502 68.63 -51.77 -77.95
C LEU A 502 67.65 -50.58 -78.10
N LYS A 503 67.27 -50.22 -79.34
CA LYS A 503 66.29 -49.14 -79.62
C LYS A 503 64.83 -49.58 -79.53
N ILE A 504 64.56 -50.88 -79.60
CA ILE A 504 63.21 -51.44 -79.47
C ILE A 504 62.89 -51.73 -78.00
N GLU A 505 63.87 -52.18 -77.23
CA GLU A 505 63.72 -52.45 -75.79
C GLU A 505 63.52 -51.17 -74.95
N THR A 506 64.18 -50.06 -75.32
CA THR A 506 63.95 -48.74 -74.71
C THR A 506 62.59 -48.11 -75.07
N LYS A 507 62.01 -48.44 -76.23
CA LYS A 507 60.65 -47.99 -76.60
C LYS A 507 59.56 -48.83 -75.92
N LEU A 508 59.77 -50.13 -75.76
CA LEU A 508 58.86 -51.00 -75.02
C LEU A 508 58.84 -50.67 -73.52
N SER A 509 59.97 -50.27 -72.93
CA SER A 509 59.99 -49.86 -71.52
C SER A 509 59.24 -48.55 -71.26
N LYS A 510 59.32 -47.57 -72.16
CA LYS A 510 58.54 -46.31 -72.07
C LYS A 510 57.04 -46.52 -72.25
N LEU A 511 56.63 -47.36 -73.20
CA LEU A 511 55.22 -47.69 -73.41
C LEU A 511 54.61 -48.47 -72.23
N CYS A 512 55.41 -49.29 -71.54
CA CYS A 512 54.97 -49.95 -70.31
C CYS A 512 54.79 -48.99 -69.12
N GLU A 513 55.64 -47.97 -68.99
CA GLU A 513 55.48 -46.92 -67.97
C GLU A 513 54.27 -46.01 -68.27
N GLU A 514 54.06 -45.62 -69.52
CA GLU A 514 52.87 -44.86 -69.94
C GLU A 514 51.58 -45.65 -69.73
N LYS A 515 51.56 -46.96 -70.05
CA LYS A 515 50.42 -47.83 -69.76
C LYS A 515 50.13 -47.93 -68.26
N LYS A 516 51.16 -47.99 -67.42
CA LYS A 516 51.00 -48.06 -65.95
C LYS A 516 50.47 -46.73 -65.38
N LEU A 517 50.90 -45.60 -65.94
CA LEU A 517 50.39 -44.27 -65.58
C LEU A 517 48.92 -44.09 -65.99
N VAL A 518 48.53 -44.57 -67.16
CA VAL A 518 47.13 -44.50 -67.63
C VAL A 518 46.23 -45.41 -66.78
N LEU A 519 46.67 -46.61 -66.42
CA LEU A 519 45.93 -47.49 -65.51
C LEU A 519 45.77 -46.88 -64.11
N SER A 520 46.82 -46.26 -63.56
CA SER A 520 46.73 -45.56 -62.28
C SER A 520 45.76 -44.38 -62.32
N LYS A 521 45.68 -43.64 -63.44
CA LYS A 521 44.72 -42.55 -63.62
C LYS A 521 43.29 -43.07 -63.78
N LEU A 522 43.11 -44.22 -64.44
CA LEU A 522 41.81 -44.85 -64.60
C LEU A 522 41.27 -45.37 -63.25
N ASP A 523 42.12 -46.00 -62.44
CA ASP A 523 41.75 -46.43 -61.08
C ASP A 523 41.41 -45.22 -60.19
N GLN A 524 42.18 -44.13 -60.29
CA GLN A 524 41.92 -42.89 -59.55
C GLN A 524 40.57 -42.25 -59.96
N GLN A 525 40.27 -42.18 -61.26
CA GLN A 525 38.97 -41.71 -61.75
C GLN A 525 37.83 -42.62 -61.34
N GLN A 526 38.06 -43.94 -61.26
CA GLN A 526 37.04 -44.89 -60.85
C GLN A 526 36.73 -44.79 -59.35
N ASP A 527 37.71 -44.46 -58.52
CA ASP A 527 37.50 -44.21 -57.10
C ASP A 527 36.90 -42.81 -56.83
N GLU A 528 37.25 -41.80 -57.61
CA GLU A 528 36.56 -40.50 -57.61
C GLU A 528 35.08 -40.65 -57.99
N PHE A 529 34.77 -41.48 -59.00
CA PHE A 529 33.39 -41.74 -59.40
C PHE A 529 32.59 -42.43 -58.29
N LYS A 530 33.20 -43.38 -57.57
CA LYS A 530 32.56 -44.01 -56.40
C LYS A 530 32.37 -43.05 -55.23
N SER A 531 33.28 -42.10 -55.04
CA SER A 531 33.14 -41.05 -54.01
C SER A 531 32.00 -40.10 -54.35
N LEU A 532 31.95 -39.63 -55.59
CA LEU A 532 30.87 -38.78 -56.10
C LEU A 532 29.50 -39.49 -56.06
N GLU A 533 29.45 -40.80 -56.33
CA GLU A 533 28.21 -41.56 -56.23
C GLU A 533 27.73 -41.71 -54.77
N LYS A 534 28.66 -41.83 -53.81
CA LYS A 534 28.31 -41.79 -52.38
C LYS A 534 27.83 -40.41 -51.94
N GLU A 535 28.49 -39.34 -52.38
CA GLU A 535 28.07 -37.96 -52.11
C GLU A 535 26.71 -37.65 -52.71
N PHE A 536 26.44 -38.13 -53.94
CA PHE A 536 25.13 -38.00 -54.57
C PHE A 536 24.03 -38.74 -53.80
N GLN A 537 24.32 -39.94 -53.25
CA GLN A 537 23.35 -40.66 -52.41
C GLN A 537 23.09 -39.96 -51.07
N ILE A 538 24.13 -39.41 -50.44
CA ILE A 538 23.99 -38.61 -49.21
C ILE A 538 23.17 -37.35 -49.49
N SER A 539 23.47 -36.64 -50.58
CA SER A 539 22.69 -35.46 -51.00
C SER A 539 21.23 -35.81 -51.29
N LYS A 540 20.95 -36.96 -51.90
CA LYS A 540 19.58 -37.43 -52.16
C LYS A 540 18.83 -37.81 -50.88
N GLN A 541 19.52 -38.36 -49.88
CA GLN A 541 18.92 -38.67 -48.58
C GLN A 541 18.64 -37.40 -47.79
N ASN A 542 19.58 -36.45 -47.77
CA ASN A 542 19.38 -35.14 -47.16
C ASN A 542 18.21 -34.39 -47.80
N PHE A 543 18.07 -34.45 -49.14
CA PHE A 543 16.96 -33.83 -49.83
C PHE A 543 15.60 -34.44 -49.45
N LYS A 544 15.54 -35.75 -49.21
CA LYS A 544 14.31 -36.42 -48.72
C LYS A 544 13.97 -35.99 -47.28
N GLU A 545 14.97 -35.88 -46.41
CA GLU A 545 14.76 -35.45 -45.03
C GLU A 545 14.34 -33.97 -44.95
N THR A 546 14.92 -33.09 -45.78
CA THR A 546 14.48 -31.69 -45.88
C THR A 546 13.06 -31.58 -46.44
N PHE A 547 12.69 -32.41 -47.41
CA PHE A 547 11.33 -32.42 -47.95
C PHE A 547 10.30 -32.89 -46.93
N ALA A 548 10.62 -33.92 -46.13
CA ALA A 548 9.75 -34.38 -45.05
C ALA A 548 9.58 -33.34 -43.93
N LYS A 549 10.65 -32.58 -43.60
CA LYS A 549 10.57 -31.47 -42.64
C LYS A 549 9.72 -30.31 -43.16
N LEU A 550 9.81 -30.01 -44.45
CA LEU A 550 8.98 -28.99 -45.09
C LEU A 550 7.48 -29.38 -45.05
N GLU A 551 7.18 -30.64 -45.35
CA GLU A 551 5.80 -31.17 -45.33
C GLU A 551 5.22 -31.21 -43.90
N GLN A 552 6.07 -31.39 -42.88
CA GLN A 552 5.69 -31.28 -41.49
C GLN A 552 5.42 -29.82 -41.07
N SER A 553 6.26 -28.88 -41.51
CA SER A 553 6.08 -27.45 -41.27
C SER A 553 4.79 -26.91 -41.93
N ASP A 554 4.47 -27.39 -43.13
CA ASP A 554 3.22 -27.02 -43.81
C ASP A 554 1.96 -27.52 -43.08
N LYS A 555 2.03 -28.69 -42.43
CA LYS A 555 0.94 -29.19 -41.57
C LYS A 555 0.79 -28.36 -40.29
N GLU A 556 1.89 -28.04 -39.62
CA GLU A 556 1.87 -27.20 -38.42
C GLU A 556 1.33 -25.80 -38.73
N LYS A 557 1.66 -25.25 -39.90
CA LYS A 557 1.10 -23.98 -40.40
C LYS A 557 -0.40 -24.08 -40.67
N PHE A 558 -0.88 -25.21 -41.21
CA PHE A 558 -2.31 -25.43 -41.44
C PHE A 558 -3.10 -25.50 -40.12
N ASP A 559 -2.56 -26.20 -39.10
CA ASP A 559 -3.17 -26.30 -37.78
C ASP A 559 -3.17 -24.93 -37.05
N LEU A 560 -2.09 -24.15 -37.20
CA LEU A 560 -2.02 -22.77 -36.69
C LEU A 560 -3.06 -21.86 -37.36
N VAL A 561 -3.26 -21.95 -38.68
CA VAL A 561 -4.29 -21.17 -39.38
C VAL A 561 -5.70 -21.56 -38.91
N ALA A 562 -5.97 -22.86 -38.73
CA ALA A 562 -7.26 -23.33 -38.23
C ALA A 562 -7.56 -22.83 -36.80
N THR A 563 -6.55 -22.83 -35.91
CA THR A 563 -6.70 -22.27 -34.55
C THR A 563 -6.87 -20.75 -34.58
N LEU A 564 -6.21 -20.05 -35.49
CA LEU A 564 -6.36 -18.60 -35.65
C LEU A 564 -7.77 -18.22 -36.14
N GLU A 565 -8.34 -18.99 -37.07
CA GLU A 565 -9.74 -18.84 -37.52
C GLU A 565 -10.74 -19.10 -36.37
N GLU A 566 -10.50 -20.10 -35.52
CA GLU A 566 -11.32 -20.36 -34.33
C GLU A 566 -11.23 -19.21 -33.29
N LYS A 567 -10.04 -18.65 -33.08
CA LYS A 567 -9.88 -17.48 -32.21
C LYS A 567 -10.56 -16.23 -32.80
N GLN A 568 -10.47 -16.04 -34.11
CA GLN A 568 -11.07 -14.90 -34.80
C GLN A 568 -12.60 -14.95 -34.75
N THR A 569 -13.21 -16.13 -34.96
CA THR A 569 -14.66 -16.31 -34.76
C THR A 569 -15.08 -16.07 -33.31
N ARG A 570 -14.28 -16.47 -32.32
CA ARG A 570 -14.55 -16.19 -30.91
C ARG A 570 -14.46 -14.69 -30.57
N VAL A 571 -13.52 -13.97 -31.16
CA VAL A 571 -13.43 -12.50 -31.03
C VAL A 571 -14.65 -11.82 -31.64
N GLU A 572 -15.14 -12.27 -32.80
CA GLU A 572 -16.36 -11.74 -33.41
C GLU A 572 -17.61 -11.98 -32.52
N HIS A 573 -17.72 -13.16 -31.89
CA HIS A 573 -18.79 -13.45 -30.95
C HIS A 573 -18.74 -12.59 -29.69
N LEU A 574 -17.54 -12.39 -29.12
CA LEU A 574 -17.36 -11.51 -27.96
C LEU A 574 -17.63 -10.04 -28.30
N THR A 575 -17.24 -9.60 -29.50
CA THR A 575 -17.51 -8.23 -29.97
C THR A 575 -19.01 -7.97 -30.10
N LYS A 576 -19.78 -8.95 -30.61
CA LYS A 576 -21.25 -8.86 -30.66
C LYS A 576 -21.88 -8.83 -29.26
N ALA A 577 -21.37 -9.63 -28.33
CA ALA A 577 -21.87 -9.64 -26.95
C ALA A 577 -21.59 -8.30 -26.22
N LEU A 578 -20.40 -7.71 -26.45
CA LEU A 578 -20.07 -6.39 -25.92
C LEU A 578 -20.97 -5.29 -26.49
N SER A 579 -21.23 -5.31 -27.80
CA SER A 579 -22.17 -4.38 -28.44
C SER A 579 -23.59 -4.50 -27.86
N GLN A 580 -24.06 -5.71 -27.58
CA GLN A 580 -25.38 -5.91 -26.97
C GLN A 580 -25.42 -5.38 -25.53
N LEU A 581 -24.37 -5.63 -24.74
CA LEU A 581 -24.28 -5.11 -23.37
C LEU A 581 -24.17 -3.58 -23.34
N GLU A 582 -23.54 -2.96 -24.31
CA GLU A 582 -23.53 -1.49 -24.46
C GLU A 582 -24.92 -0.93 -24.76
N GLU A 583 -25.69 -1.58 -25.62
CA GLU A 583 -27.09 -1.21 -25.90
C GLU A 583 -27.98 -1.38 -24.66
N ASP A 584 -27.84 -2.48 -23.93
CA ASP A 584 -28.61 -2.75 -22.72
C ASP A 584 -28.26 -1.76 -21.60
N ASN A 585 -26.97 -1.40 -21.45
CA ASN A 585 -26.52 -0.38 -20.50
C ASN A 585 -27.05 1.01 -20.86
N GLN A 586 -27.14 1.37 -22.15
CA GLN A 586 -27.77 2.62 -22.57
C GLN A 586 -29.28 2.62 -22.30
N ALA A 587 -29.97 1.49 -22.49
CA ALA A 587 -31.38 1.35 -22.17
C ALA A 587 -31.66 1.49 -20.66
N LEU A 588 -30.83 0.85 -19.83
CA LEU A 588 -30.88 0.97 -18.36
C LEU A 588 -30.57 2.39 -17.88
N ALA A 589 -29.57 3.05 -18.45
CA ALA A 589 -29.25 4.44 -18.12
C ALA A 589 -30.43 5.38 -18.45
N LYS A 590 -31.13 5.12 -19.55
CA LYS A 590 -32.33 5.87 -19.92
C LYS A 590 -33.48 5.63 -18.94
N GLN A 591 -33.75 4.38 -18.55
CA GLN A 591 -34.77 4.07 -17.53
C GLN A 591 -34.43 4.66 -16.15
N LEU A 592 -33.15 4.69 -15.77
CA LEU A 592 -32.71 5.32 -14.52
C LEU A 592 -32.93 6.84 -14.56
N SER A 593 -32.70 7.47 -15.71
CA SER A 593 -32.98 8.90 -15.89
C SER A 593 -34.48 9.22 -15.81
N GLU A 594 -35.33 8.37 -16.39
CA GLU A 594 -36.79 8.52 -16.36
C GLU A 594 -37.35 8.32 -14.94
N THR A 595 -36.82 7.34 -14.19
CA THR A 595 -37.22 7.11 -12.79
C THR A 595 -36.73 8.21 -11.84
N MET A 596 -35.53 8.78 -12.05
CA MET A 596 -35.08 9.96 -11.31
C MET A 596 -36.00 11.16 -11.53
N VAL A 597 -36.46 11.40 -12.77
CA VAL A 597 -37.40 12.49 -13.07
C VAL A 597 -38.74 12.27 -12.36
N GLN A 598 -39.27 11.05 -12.38
CA GLN A 598 -40.50 10.71 -11.66
C GLN A 598 -40.37 10.90 -10.14
N HIS A 599 -39.22 10.53 -9.56
CA HIS A 599 -38.97 10.75 -8.14
C HIS A 599 -38.92 12.24 -7.80
N LEU A 600 -38.31 13.05 -8.65
CA LEU A 600 -38.19 14.50 -8.47
C LEU A 600 -39.56 15.21 -8.60
N GLU A 601 -40.46 14.68 -9.43
CA GLU A 601 -41.85 15.15 -9.52
C GLU A 601 -42.71 14.71 -8.32
N ALA A 602 -42.51 13.49 -7.81
CA ALA A 602 -43.15 13.01 -6.59
C ALA A 602 -42.70 13.81 -5.36
N GLU A 603 -41.42 14.17 -5.28
CA GLU A 603 -40.86 14.97 -4.19
C GLU A 603 -41.40 16.40 -4.20
N LYS A 604 -41.51 17.03 -5.38
CA LYS A 604 -42.19 18.33 -5.54
C LYS A 604 -43.66 18.28 -5.12
N SER A 605 -44.36 17.18 -5.45
CA SER A 605 -45.76 16.99 -5.04
C SER A 605 -45.90 16.83 -3.53
N LEU A 606 -45.00 16.06 -2.89
CA LEU A 606 -44.95 15.91 -1.44
C LEU A 606 -44.63 17.23 -0.72
N GLN A 607 -43.76 18.06 -1.30
CA GLN A 607 -43.40 19.36 -0.76
C GLN A 607 -44.58 20.35 -0.82
N TYR A 608 -45.33 20.35 -1.92
CA TYR A 608 -46.58 21.11 -2.04
C TYR A 608 -47.63 20.67 -1.02
N GLU A 609 -47.80 19.36 -0.80
CA GLU A 609 -48.72 18.82 0.21
C GLU A 609 -48.30 19.21 1.64
N LYS A 610 -47.00 19.28 1.92
CA LYS A 610 -46.45 19.72 3.23
C LYS A 610 -46.70 21.20 3.49
N GLU A 611 -46.54 22.06 2.49
CA GLU A 611 -46.83 23.50 2.61
C GLU A 611 -48.32 23.74 2.83
N LYS A 612 -49.18 23.05 2.07
CA LYS A 612 -50.64 23.11 2.28
C LYS A 612 -51.05 22.66 3.69
N ASN A 613 -50.49 21.55 4.19
CA ASN A 613 -50.75 21.08 5.55
C ASN A 613 -50.24 22.06 6.63
N LYS A 614 -49.19 22.82 6.34
CA LYS A 614 -48.69 23.86 7.24
C LYS A 614 -49.66 25.05 7.29
N GLU A 615 -50.17 25.49 6.16
CA GLU A 615 -51.20 26.55 6.08
C GLU A 615 -52.48 26.15 6.83
N GLU A 616 -52.96 24.91 6.66
CA GLU A 616 -54.13 24.40 7.39
C GLU A 616 -53.89 24.37 8.92
N ARG A 617 -52.69 24.00 9.37
CA ARG A 617 -52.34 24.04 10.81
C ARG A 617 -52.30 25.46 11.36
N GLU A 618 -51.74 26.41 10.61
CA GLU A 618 -51.71 27.83 11.01
C GLU A 618 -53.12 28.42 11.07
N GLN A 619 -54.02 28.00 10.19
CA GLN A 619 -55.43 28.38 10.21
C GLN A 619 -56.16 27.84 11.45
N ILE A 620 -55.99 26.55 11.76
CA ILE A 620 -56.55 25.93 12.98
C ILE A 620 -56.02 26.61 14.25
N GLN A 621 -54.76 27.03 14.24
CA GLN A 621 -54.16 27.75 15.37
C GLN A 621 -54.79 29.13 15.60
N LYS A 622 -55.10 29.85 14.52
CA LYS A 622 -55.81 31.15 14.58
C LYS A 622 -57.25 30.99 15.06
N GLU A 623 -57.97 29.97 14.60
CA GLU A 623 -59.33 29.67 15.06
C GLU A 623 -59.35 29.30 16.55
N ASN A 624 -58.39 28.50 17.01
CA ASN A 624 -58.25 28.19 18.43
C ASN A 624 -57.95 29.44 19.28
N HIS A 625 -57.14 30.38 18.76
CA HIS A 625 -56.87 31.64 19.45
C HIS A 625 -58.13 32.50 19.57
N GLN A 626 -58.92 32.60 18.52
CA GLN A 626 -60.23 33.28 18.56
C GLN A 626 -61.20 32.64 19.56
N PHE A 627 -61.28 31.30 19.60
CA PHE A 627 -62.09 30.61 20.60
C PHE A 627 -61.63 30.88 22.04
N THR A 628 -60.32 31.01 22.27
CA THR A 628 -59.81 31.40 23.59
C THR A 628 -60.18 32.83 23.95
N GLU A 629 -60.12 33.77 23.01
CA GLU A 629 -60.54 35.16 23.22
C GLU A 629 -62.04 35.25 23.53
N GLU A 630 -62.89 34.56 22.77
CA GLU A 630 -64.34 34.48 23.02
C GLU A 630 -64.66 33.88 24.39
N LYS A 631 -63.92 32.85 24.80
CA LYS A 631 -64.06 32.25 26.15
C LYS A 631 -63.68 33.25 27.24
N THR A 632 -62.63 34.05 27.05
CA THR A 632 -62.26 35.09 28.01
C THR A 632 -63.28 36.23 28.07
N GLN A 633 -63.86 36.63 26.93
CA GLN A 633 -64.94 37.61 26.88
C GLN A 633 -66.21 37.10 27.57
N MET A 634 -66.63 35.87 27.30
CA MET A 634 -67.77 35.26 28.01
C MET A 634 -67.53 35.14 29.51
N SER A 635 -66.29 34.81 29.92
CA SER A 635 -65.93 34.77 31.34
C SER A 635 -65.99 36.16 31.98
N ALA A 636 -65.63 37.22 31.25
CA ALA A 636 -65.76 38.59 31.71
C ALA A 636 -67.23 39.02 31.83
N GLU A 637 -68.08 38.64 30.87
CA GLU A 637 -69.53 38.90 30.94
C GLU A 637 -70.22 38.18 32.10
N ILE A 638 -69.83 36.94 32.39
CA ILE A 638 -70.30 36.20 33.58
C ILE A 638 -69.93 36.95 34.85
N ASN A 639 -68.70 37.46 34.96
CA ASN A 639 -68.27 38.23 36.12
C ASN A 639 -69.05 39.56 36.27
N VAL A 640 -69.39 40.23 35.17
CA VAL A 640 -70.27 41.41 35.18
C VAL A 640 -71.70 41.05 35.62
N LEU A 641 -72.23 39.89 35.25
CA LEU A 641 -73.54 39.43 35.71
C LEU A 641 -73.54 39.04 37.20
N VAL A 642 -72.44 38.46 37.70
CA VAL A 642 -72.25 38.16 39.12
C VAL A 642 -72.20 39.44 39.97
N THR A 643 -71.52 40.49 39.50
CA THR A 643 -71.52 41.80 40.19
C THR A 643 -72.90 42.48 40.17
N LYS A 644 -73.69 42.31 39.11
CA LYS A 644 -75.11 42.76 39.07
C LYS A 644 -76.02 41.98 40.03
N LEU A 645 -75.78 40.68 40.24
CA LEU A 645 -76.50 39.88 41.23
C LEU A 645 -76.19 40.32 42.67
N GLY A 646 -74.94 40.69 42.97
CA GLY A 646 -74.57 41.26 44.28
C GLY A 646 -75.23 42.62 44.56
N GLN A 647 -75.40 43.47 43.53
CA GLN A 647 -76.11 44.75 43.68
C GLN A 647 -77.62 44.57 43.96
N LEU A 648 -78.24 43.52 43.42
CA LEU A 648 -79.64 43.16 43.69
C LEU A 648 -79.84 42.52 45.09
N GLU A 649 -78.81 41.89 45.64
CA GLU A 649 -78.82 41.40 47.04
C GLU A 649 -78.66 42.54 48.06
N GLU A 650 -77.92 43.61 47.71
CA GLU A 650 -77.78 44.83 48.52
C GLU A 650 -79.10 45.61 48.61
N GLU A 651 -79.90 45.66 47.54
CA GLU A 651 -81.24 46.26 47.52
C GLU A 651 -82.26 45.49 48.39
N ARG A 652 -82.09 44.17 48.55
CA ARG A 652 -82.92 43.33 49.42
C ARG A 652 -82.58 43.49 50.91
N LYS A 653 -81.40 44.02 51.23
CA LYS A 653 -80.87 44.19 52.59
C LYS A 653 -81.29 45.51 53.28
N GLN A 654 -81.84 46.46 52.52
CA GLN A 654 -82.30 47.77 53.03
C GLN A 654 -83.66 47.74 53.77
N SER A 655 -84.30 46.57 53.93
CA SER A 655 -85.63 46.48 54.56
C SER A 655 -85.66 46.04 56.03
N VAL A 656 -84.53 45.79 56.71
CA VAL A 656 -84.54 45.28 58.10
C VAL A 656 -83.42 45.87 58.98
N GLU A 657 -83.49 47.17 59.29
CA GLU A 657 -82.63 47.75 60.34
C GLU A 657 -83.42 48.64 61.32
N THR A 658 -83.98 47.98 62.35
CA THR A 658 -84.33 48.57 63.66
C THR A 658 -83.48 47.98 64.78
N LEU A 659 -82.19 47.69 64.55
CA LEU A 659 -81.28 47.20 65.60
C LEU A 659 -79.90 47.89 65.53
N GLN A 660 -79.92 49.17 65.91
CA GLN A 660 -78.84 50.13 65.70
C GLN A 660 -77.91 50.28 66.92
N VAL A 661 -77.53 49.18 67.60
CA VAL A 661 -76.60 49.27 68.76
C VAL A 661 -75.40 48.32 68.70
N GLU A 662 -75.44 47.21 67.95
CA GLU A 662 -74.27 46.31 67.77
C GLU A 662 -73.29 46.76 66.65
N LYS A 663 -73.65 47.80 65.90
CA LYS A 663 -72.90 48.33 64.74
C LYS A 663 -71.50 48.88 65.06
N ARG A 664 -71.24 49.30 66.31
CA ARG A 664 -69.99 49.99 66.66
C ARG A 664 -68.81 49.07 67.02
N GLU A 665 -69.06 47.80 67.35
CA GLU A 665 -67.97 46.83 67.60
C GLU A 665 -67.62 46.00 66.36
N SER A 666 -68.57 45.78 65.45
CA SER A 666 -68.32 45.14 64.15
C SER A 666 -67.57 46.04 63.17
N GLU A 667 -67.76 47.36 63.21
CA GLU A 667 -67.03 48.33 62.37
C GLU A 667 -65.51 48.34 62.62
N LYS A 668 -65.04 47.97 63.83
CA LYS A 668 -63.61 47.81 64.11
C LYS A 668 -63.03 46.50 63.56
N LYS A 669 -63.79 45.40 63.63
CA LYS A 669 -63.40 44.11 63.01
C LYS A 669 -63.44 44.18 61.49
N VAL A 670 -64.37 44.95 60.92
CA VAL A 670 -64.46 45.17 59.48
C VAL A 670 -63.28 45.98 58.96
N ARG A 671 -62.78 46.99 59.70
CA ARG A 671 -61.54 47.68 59.31
C ARG A 671 -60.31 46.77 59.34
N GLN A 672 -60.19 45.94 60.37
CA GLN A 672 -59.08 45.00 60.48
C GLN A 672 -59.11 43.93 59.36
N LEU A 673 -60.30 43.44 59.01
CA LEU A 673 -60.48 42.53 57.86
C LEU A 673 -60.30 43.21 56.50
N ILE A 674 -60.53 44.52 56.40
CA ILE A 674 -60.23 45.30 55.18
C ILE A 674 -58.72 45.47 55.02
N ASP A 675 -58.01 45.78 56.10
CA ASP A 675 -56.54 45.91 56.09
C ASP A 675 -55.88 44.55 55.74
N ASP A 676 -56.37 43.44 56.32
CA ASP A 676 -55.90 42.07 55.99
C ASP A 676 -56.25 41.66 54.54
N LEU A 677 -57.37 42.14 54.00
CA LEU A 677 -57.76 41.91 52.59
C LEU A 677 -56.96 42.76 51.61
N GLU A 678 -56.57 43.98 51.99
CA GLU A 678 -55.67 44.82 51.19
C GLU A 678 -54.25 44.22 51.18
N GLU A 679 -53.75 43.73 52.31
CA GLU A 679 -52.45 43.04 52.37
C GLU A 679 -52.47 41.75 51.53
N SER A 680 -53.54 40.95 51.61
CA SER A 680 -53.71 39.77 50.75
C SER A 680 -53.86 40.14 49.27
N LYS A 681 -54.52 41.26 48.94
CA LYS A 681 -54.63 41.76 47.56
C LYS A 681 -53.27 42.20 47.01
N ASP A 682 -52.47 42.89 47.80
CA ASP A 682 -51.11 43.30 47.42
C ASP A 682 -50.20 42.08 47.22
N GLU A 683 -50.34 41.03 48.04
CA GLU A 683 -49.64 39.75 47.83
C GLU A 683 -50.05 39.07 46.51
N TYR A 684 -51.33 39.08 46.17
CA TYR A 684 -51.81 38.53 44.89
C TYR A 684 -51.40 39.39 43.69
N GLU A 685 -51.39 40.71 43.80
CA GLU A 685 -50.88 41.62 42.77
C GLU A 685 -49.37 41.39 42.55
N GLN A 686 -48.58 41.22 43.61
CA GLN A 686 -47.16 40.85 43.51
C GLN A 686 -46.94 39.45 42.90
N GLN A 687 -47.81 38.49 43.19
CA GLN A 687 -47.75 37.16 42.56
C GLN A 687 -48.10 37.22 41.06
N ILE A 688 -49.08 38.03 40.67
CA ILE A 688 -49.43 38.24 39.26
C ILE A 688 -48.29 38.95 38.53
N GLU A 689 -47.68 39.97 39.13
CA GLU A 689 -46.52 40.66 38.55
C GLU A 689 -45.31 39.73 38.40
N HIS A 690 -45.03 38.90 39.41
CA HIS A 690 -43.99 37.88 39.33
C HIS A 690 -44.28 36.82 38.25
N LEU A 691 -45.54 36.40 38.08
CA LEU A 691 -45.93 35.48 37.00
C LEU A 691 -45.85 36.14 35.62
N SER A 692 -46.17 37.43 35.50
CA SER A 692 -46.02 38.21 34.27
C SER A 692 -44.55 38.31 33.86
N VAL A 693 -43.67 38.72 34.80
CA VAL A 693 -42.22 38.78 34.55
C VAL A 693 -41.65 37.41 34.21
N LYS A 694 -42.17 36.33 34.82
CA LYS A 694 -41.76 34.96 34.47
C LYS A 694 -42.25 34.54 33.09
N SER A 695 -43.43 34.99 32.66
CA SER A 695 -43.95 34.78 31.31
C SER A 695 -43.10 35.50 30.27
N ASP A 696 -42.75 36.77 30.50
CA ASP A 696 -41.90 37.56 29.59
C ASP A 696 -40.50 36.93 29.45
N ASN A 697 -39.89 36.51 30.55
CA ASN A 697 -38.62 35.77 30.54
C ASN A 697 -38.69 34.42 29.81
N LEU A 698 -39.86 33.79 29.75
CA LEU A 698 -40.05 32.55 28.98
C LEU A 698 -40.25 32.86 27.49
N CYS A 699 -40.92 33.95 27.14
CA CYS A 699 -41.01 34.45 25.76
C CYS A 699 -39.63 34.82 25.19
N ASP A 700 -38.80 35.53 25.96
CA ASP A 700 -37.42 35.86 25.54
C ASP A 700 -36.56 34.61 25.35
N LYS A 701 -36.74 33.60 26.21
CA LYS A 701 -36.09 32.28 26.05
C LYS A 701 -36.61 31.54 24.82
N LEU A 702 -37.90 31.64 24.52
CA LEU A 702 -38.48 31.03 23.32
C LEU A 702 -37.88 31.69 22.07
N GLU A 703 -37.84 33.02 21.99
CA GLU A 703 -37.25 33.74 20.86
C GLU A 703 -35.76 33.42 20.67
N THR A 704 -34.99 33.34 21.76
CA THR A 704 -33.57 32.97 21.66
C THR A 704 -33.39 31.52 21.21
N THR A 705 -34.21 30.58 21.68
CA THR A 705 -34.18 29.20 21.15
C THR A 705 -34.62 29.11 19.69
N GLN A 706 -35.55 29.95 19.26
CA GLN A 706 -36.03 30.02 17.88
C GLN A 706 -34.95 30.59 16.94
N LYS A 707 -34.18 31.59 17.39
CA LYS A 707 -32.99 32.09 16.67
C LYS A 707 -31.92 31.01 16.54
N HIS A 708 -31.60 30.28 17.61
CA HIS A 708 -30.64 29.18 17.55
C HIS A 708 -31.10 28.01 16.66
N LEU A 709 -32.40 27.76 16.57
CA LEU A 709 -32.95 26.76 15.65
C LEU A 709 -32.74 27.18 14.19
N ILE A 710 -33.02 28.45 13.86
CA ILE A 710 -32.78 28.99 12.51
C ILE A 710 -31.29 28.96 12.17
N GLU A 711 -30.41 29.33 13.11
CA GLU A 711 -28.95 29.23 12.93
C GLU A 711 -28.53 27.78 12.64
N ALA A 712 -29.03 26.81 13.41
CA ALA A 712 -28.75 25.38 13.19
C ALA A 712 -29.29 24.87 11.84
N GLU A 713 -30.48 25.30 11.40
CA GLU A 713 -31.03 24.96 10.09
C GLU A 713 -30.16 25.54 8.94
N THR A 714 -29.64 26.76 9.10
CA THR A 714 -28.75 27.36 8.10
C THR A 714 -27.37 26.69 8.06
N GLU A 715 -26.83 26.23 9.19
CA GLU A 715 -25.60 25.44 9.23
C GLU A 715 -25.81 24.06 8.61
N LEU A 716 -26.97 23.43 8.85
CA LEU A 716 -27.34 22.15 8.25
C LEU A 716 -27.45 22.26 6.72
N GLN A 717 -28.03 23.35 6.20
CA GLN A 717 -28.05 23.64 4.76
C GLN A 717 -26.65 23.84 4.16
N LYS A 718 -25.74 24.50 4.89
CA LYS A 718 -24.33 24.64 4.46
C LYS A 718 -23.62 23.28 4.41
N CYS A 719 -23.84 22.43 5.42
CA CYS A 719 -23.30 21.07 5.44
C CYS A 719 -23.81 20.25 4.24
N TYR A 720 -25.08 20.36 3.86
CA TYR A 720 -25.60 19.67 2.67
C TYR A 720 -24.96 20.16 1.37
N ALA A 721 -24.77 21.46 1.20
CA ALA A 721 -24.08 22.01 0.02
C ALA A 721 -22.60 21.57 -0.04
N GLU A 722 -21.95 21.41 1.11
CA GLU A 722 -20.56 20.96 1.20
C GLU A 722 -20.43 19.45 0.92
N ILE A 723 -21.45 18.65 1.29
CA ILE A 723 -21.58 17.24 0.91
C ILE A 723 -21.79 17.09 -0.60
N GLU A 724 -22.65 17.88 -1.24
CA GLU A 724 -22.82 17.86 -2.71
C GLU A 724 -21.50 18.18 -3.43
N LYS A 725 -20.79 19.22 -2.97
CA LYS A 725 -19.49 19.60 -3.54
C LYS A 725 -18.42 18.51 -3.34
N SER A 726 -18.43 17.84 -2.18
CA SER A 726 -17.58 16.67 -1.91
C SER A 726 -17.89 15.50 -2.86
N GLN A 727 -19.17 15.24 -3.12
CA GLN A 727 -19.61 14.19 -4.06
C GLN A 727 -19.23 14.50 -5.51
N GLU A 728 -19.30 15.76 -5.95
CA GLU A 728 -18.80 16.17 -7.27
C GLU A 728 -17.28 15.99 -7.39
N ASN A 729 -16.52 16.36 -6.35
CA ASN A 729 -15.07 16.15 -6.32
C ASN A 729 -14.72 14.66 -6.36
N TYR A 730 -15.47 13.81 -5.64
CA TYR A 730 -15.28 12.36 -5.67
C TYR A 730 -15.55 11.76 -7.06
N LYS A 731 -16.60 12.23 -7.75
CA LYS A 731 -16.87 11.82 -9.15
C LYS A 731 -15.73 12.23 -10.08
N ALA A 732 -15.25 13.48 -9.99
CA ALA A 732 -14.12 13.94 -10.79
C ALA A 732 -12.82 13.16 -10.49
N GLU A 733 -12.57 12.79 -9.22
CA GLU A 733 -11.42 11.96 -8.83
C GLU A 733 -11.54 10.52 -9.35
N ARG A 734 -12.74 9.94 -9.32
CA ARG A 734 -13.02 8.62 -9.89
C ARG A 734 -12.76 8.60 -11.41
N ASP A 735 -13.19 9.62 -12.14
CA ASP A 735 -12.97 9.73 -13.58
C ASP A 735 -11.48 9.89 -13.91
N LEU A 736 -10.75 10.68 -13.11
CA LEU A 736 -9.29 10.81 -13.20
C LEU A 736 -8.56 9.49 -12.90
N ARG A 737 -9.03 8.70 -11.92
CA ARG A 737 -8.49 7.36 -11.64
C ARG A 737 -8.69 6.41 -12.82
N LEU A 738 -9.89 6.38 -13.41
CA LEU A 738 -10.17 5.55 -14.58
C LEU A 738 -9.33 5.96 -15.79
N GLU A 739 -9.07 7.26 -15.98
CA GLU A 739 -8.19 7.72 -17.06
C GLU A 739 -6.71 7.38 -16.81
N LEU A 740 -6.26 7.39 -15.56
CA LEU A 740 -4.92 6.95 -15.17
C LEU A 740 -4.74 5.44 -15.33
N GLU A 741 -5.73 4.64 -14.95
CA GLU A 741 -5.75 3.18 -15.12
C GLU A 741 -5.61 2.80 -16.59
N ARG A 742 -6.44 3.41 -17.47
CA ARG A 742 -6.32 3.24 -18.93
C ARG A 742 -4.93 3.61 -19.49
N LYS A 743 -4.28 4.63 -18.91
CA LYS A 743 -2.92 5.03 -19.30
C LYS A 743 -1.87 4.05 -18.80
N CYS A 744 -2.03 3.51 -17.60
CA CYS A 744 -1.18 2.45 -17.07
C CYS A 744 -1.28 1.18 -17.92
N ASP A 745 -2.49 0.76 -18.29
CA ASP A 745 -2.71 -0.38 -19.18
C ASP A 745 -2.04 -0.15 -20.55
N PHE A 746 -2.19 1.05 -21.11
CA PHE A 746 -1.53 1.40 -22.37
C PHE A 746 0.01 1.38 -22.28
N ILE A 747 0.58 1.88 -21.16
CA ILE A 747 2.03 1.83 -20.92
C ILE A 747 2.49 0.38 -20.75
N GLN A 748 1.72 -0.44 -20.04
CA GLN A 748 2.03 -1.86 -19.82
C GLN A 748 2.05 -2.63 -21.13
N VAL A 749 1.04 -2.44 -21.99
CA VAL A 749 1.01 -3.02 -23.34
C VAL A 749 2.21 -2.54 -24.17
N LYS A 750 2.59 -1.26 -24.09
CA LYS A 750 3.82 -0.78 -24.77
C LYS A 750 5.09 -1.42 -24.21
N LEU A 751 5.16 -1.65 -22.91
CA LEU A 751 6.30 -2.27 -22.24
C LEU A 751 6.44 -3.74 -22.65
N GLU A 752 5.33 -4.48 -22.72
CA GLU A 752 5.29 -5.85 -23.28
C GLU A 752 5.77 -5.87 -24.72
N ASN A 753 5.24 -5.01 -25.60
CA ASN A 753 5.69 -4.93 -26.99
C ASN A 753 7.19 -4.57 -27.11
N THR A 754 7.74 -3.73 -26.23
CA THR A 754 9.18 -3.44 -26.22
C THR A 754 10.01 -4.60 -25.66
N SER A 755 9.45 -5.38 -24.73
CA SER A 755 10.08 -6.57 -24.19
C SER A 755 10.13 -7.67 -25.26
N GLU A 756 9.05 -7.87 -26.00
CA GLU A 756 8.99 -8.80 -27.13
C GLU A 756 10.00 -8.42 -28.21
N LYS A 757 10.09 -7.13 -28.59
CA LYS A 757 11.13 -6.67 -29.53
C LYS A 757 12.55 -6.83 -29.00
N LYS A 758 12.75 -6.70 -27.68
CA LYS A 758 14.05 -6.93 -27.06
C LYS A 758 14.41 -8.42 -27.14
N GLU A 759 13.46 -9.31 -26.88
CA GLU A 759 13.61 -10.75 -27.00
C GLU A 759 13.87 -11.17 -28.46
N GLU A 760 13.19 -10.57 -29.43
CA GLU A 760 13.47 -10.77 -30.86
C GLU A 760 14.91 -10.34 -31.24
N LEU A 761 15.39 -9.21 -30.71
CA LEU A 761 16.75 -8.74 -30.94
C LEU A 761 17.80 -9.59 -30.23
N GLU A 762 17.53 -10.05 -29.00
CA GLU A 762 18.39 -10.99 -28.27
C GLU A 762 18.50 -12.33 -29.03
N ASN A 763 17.38 -12.88 -29.50
CA ASN A 763 17.37 -14.08 -30.34
C ASN A 763 18.17 -13.87 -31.65
N HIS A 764 18.07 -12.70 -32.27
CA HIS A 764 18.84 -12.39 -33.48
C HIS A 764 20.35 -12.24 -33.21
N ILE A 765 20.73 -11.72 -32.04
CA ILE A 765 22.12 -11.68 -31.59
C ILE A 765 22.65 -13.10 -31.40
N ASP A 766 21.88 -13.98 -30.75
CA ASP A 766 22.26 -15.40 -30.56
C ASP A 766 22.42 -16.14 -31.90
N GLU A 767 21.53 -15.87 -32.87
CA GLU A 767 21.64 -16.38 -34.25
C GLU A 767 22.92 -15.88 -34.94
N LEU A 768 23.27 -14.61 -34.78
CA LEU A 768 24.49 -14.03 -35.35
C LEU A 768 25.75 -14.55 -34.65
N GLU A 769 25.71 -14.77 -33.34
CA GLU A 769 26.81 -15.35 -32.57
C GLU A 769 27.05 -16.81 -32.98
N THR A 770 25.99 -17.60 -33.14
CA THR A 770 26.11 -18.99 -33.62
C THR A 770 26.62 -19.05 -35.08
N ALA A 771 26.19 -18.12 -35.94
CA ALA A 771 26.72 -17.98 -37.30
C ALA A 771 28.21 -17.58 -37.29
N ASN A 772 28.62 -16.65 -36.40
CA ASN A 772 30.03 -16.27 -36.23
C ASN A 772 30.87 -17.44 -35.72
N GLN A 773 30.40 -18.18 -34.71
CA GLN A 773 31.09 -19.39 -34.23
C GLN A 773 31.25 -20.44 -35.33
N HIS A 774 30.25 -20.58 -36.21
CA HIS A 774 30.34 -21.46 -37.36
C HIS A 774 31.40 -20.98 -38.36
N LEU A 775 31.40 -19.69 -38.70
CA LEU A 775 32.41 -19.08 -39.59
C LEU A 775 33.81 -19.12 -38.99
N GLU A 776 33.98 -18.93 -37.68
CA GLU A 776 35.25 -19.09 -36.98
C GLU A 776 35.72 -20.55 -37.02
N SER A 777 34.81 -21.50 -36.85
CA SER A 777 35.10 -22.93 -36.97
C SER A 777 35.50 -23.31 -38.41
N GLU A 778 34.83 -22.73 -39.41
CA GLU A 778 35.21 -22.89 -40.82
C GLU A 778 36.55 -22.23 -41.13
N LEU A 779 36.82 -21.02 -40.62
CA LEU A 779 38.12 -20.35 -40.76
C LEU A 779 39.23 -21.14 -40.08
N MET A 780 38.97 -21.73 -38.91
CA MET A 780 39.90 -22.60 -38.21
C MET A 780 40.18 -23.87 -39.02
N MET A 781 39.14 -24.52 -39.55
CA MET A 781 39.28 -25.67 -40.44
C MET A 781 40.04 -25.31 -41.71
N ASN A 782 39.77 -24.16 -42.33
CA ASN A 782 40.41 -23.71 -43.56
C ASN A 782 41.88 -23.28 -43.32
N THR A 783 42.18 -22.73 -42.14
CA THR A 783 43.55 -22.43 -41.70
C THR A 783 44.30 -23.72 -41.39
N GLN A 784 43.63 -24.73 -40.85
CA GLN A 784 44.19 -26.05 -40.58
C GLN A 784 44.45 -26.84 -41.87
N THR A 785 43.56 -26.80 -42.86
CA THR A 785 43.78 -27.39 -44.18
C THR A 785 44.86 -26.63 -44.97
N LYS A 786 44.94 -25.29 -44.84
CA LYS A 786 46.05 -24.50 -45.41
C LYS A 786 47.39 -24.85 -44.78
N LYS A 787 47.46 -25.00 -43.44
CA LYS A 787 48.65 -25.52 -42.76
C LYS A 787 48.97 -26.96 -43.14
N GLN A 788 47.97 -27.82 -43.34
CA GLN A 788 48.19 -29.20 -43.81
C GLN A 788 48.72 -29.24 -45.25
N THR A 789 48.28 -28.33 -46.12
CA THR A 789 48.78 -28.25 -47.51
C THR A 789 50.15 -27.59 -47.61
N GLU A 790 50.46 -26.60 -46.76
CA GLU A 790 51.82 -26.05 -46.59
C GLU A 790 52.77 -27.09 -46.00
N ASN A 791 52.34 -27.85 -44.99
CA ASN A 791 53.11 -28.94 -44.39
C ASN A 791 53.31 -30.12 -45.38
N LEU A 792 52.35 -30.42 -46.26
CA LEU A 792 52.50 -31.43 -47.31
C LEU A 792 53.46 -30.99 -48.44
N MET A 793 53.59 -29.68 -48.67
CA MET A 793 54.59 -29.11 -49.59
C MET A 793 55.98 -29.08 -48.98
N GLU A 794 56.12 -28.82 -47.66
CA GLU A 794 57.38 -28.92 -46.94
C GLU A 794 57.82 -30.40 -46.72
N GLN A 795 56.89 -31.33 -46.46
CA GLN A 795 57.17 -32.77 -46.28
C GLN A 795 57.74 -33.45 -47.53
N ARG A 796 57.36 -33.01 -48.73
CA ARG A 796 57.96 -33.54 -49.98
C ARG A 796 59.43 -33.17 -50.17
N SER A 797 59.97 -32.24 -49.39
CA SER A 797 61.39 -31.85 -49.43
C SER A 797 62.24 -32.51 -48.34
N ALA A 798 61.63 -33.12 -47.31
CA ALA A 798 62.33 -33.62 -46.12
C ALA A 798 62.24 -35.14 -45.90
N ASP A 799 61.49 -35.88 -46.70
CA ASP A 799 61.32 -37.34 -46.55
C ASP A 799 62.44 -38.16 -47.22
N THR A 800 63.67 -38.02 -46.72
CA THR A 800 64.69 -39.09 -46.79
C THR A 800 65.22 -39.54 -45.43
N THR A 801 64.65 -39.10 -44.29
CA THR A 801 65.16 -39.55 -42.98
C THR A 801 64.12 -39.47 -41.86
N LEU A 802 64.02 -40.53 -41.04
CA LEU A 802 63.35 -40.64 -39.74
C LEU A 802 61.92 -41.22 -39.67
N ALA A 803 61.83 -42.51 -40.00
CA ALA A 803 60.79 -43.44 -39.57
C ALA A 803 60.82 -43.79 -38.05
N LEU A 804 60.95 -42.81 -37.15
CA LEU A 804 61.15 -43.06 -35.71
C LEU A 804 60.35 -42.16 -34.74
N LYS A 805 59.18 -41.62 -35.19
CA LYS A 805 58.34 -40.73 -34.36
C LYS A 805 56.88 -41.20 -34.16
N ASN A 806 56.52 -42.39 -34.63
CA ASN A 806 55.14 -42.88 -34.60
C ASN A 806 54.70 -43.56 -33.29
N THR A 807 55.58 -43.75 -32.31
CA THR A 807 55.23 -44.42 -31.04
C THR A 807 54.94 -43.47 -29.88
N GLN A 808 55.06 -42.15 -30.08
CA GLN A 808 54.88 -41.14 -29.04
C GLN A 808 53.54 -40.39 -29.12
N GLN A 809 52.80 -40.56 -30.23
CA GLN A 809 51.51 -39.91 -30.48
C GLN A 809 50.32 -40.74 -29.95
N GLU A 810 50.43 -42.07 -29.97
CA GLU A 810 49.41 -42.99 -29.43
C GLU A 810 49.24 -42.88 -27.90
N LEU A 811 50.27 -42.40 -27.18
CA LEU A 811 50.23 -42.22 -25.72
C LEU A 811 49.48 -40.95 -25.30
N LYS A 812 49.40 -39.92 -26.17
CA LYS A 812 48.65 -38.69 -25.91
C LYS A 812 47.15 -38.86 -26.17
N GLU A 813 46.78 -39.60 -27.22
CA GLU A 813 45.37 -39.85 -27.56
C GLU A 813 44.65 -40.73 -26.52
N LEU A 814 45.37 -41.63 -25.85
CA LEU A 814 44.84 -42.41 -24.73
C LEU A 814 44.67 -41.57 -23.45
N GLN A 815 45.49 -40.52 -23.27
CA GLN A 815 45.41 -39.63 -22.11
C GLN A 815 44.24 -38.65 -22.23
N GLU A 816 44.00 -38.08 -23.42
CA GLU A 816 42.85 -37.20 -23.68
C GLU A 816 41.51 -37.94 -23.58
N LYS A 817 41.45 -39.21 -24.00
CA LYS A 817 40.27 -40.06 -23.80
C LYS A 817 40.00 -40.37 -22.32
N SER A 818 41.03 -40.54 -21.50
CA SER A 818 40.88 -40.74 -20.05
C SER A 818 40.32 -39.49 -19.36
N GLU A 819 40.79 -38.30 -19.75
CA GLU A 819 40.32 -37.03 -19.18
C GLU A 819 38.88 -36.69 -19.62
N GLN A 820 38.50 -37.05 -20.85
CA GLN A 820 37.12 -36.91 -21.32
C GLN A 820 36.17 -37.83 -20.53
N LEU A 821 36.55 -39.10 -20.34
CA LEU A 821 35.76 -40.05 -19.54
C LEU A 821 35.67 -39.64 -18.06
N GLN A 822 36.71 -39.02 -17.49
CA GLN A 822 36.63 -38.43 -16.15
C GLN A 822 35.64 -37.26 -16.09
N ARG A 823 35.65 -36.37 -17.10
CA ARG A 823 34.71 -35.23 -17.17
C ARG A 823 33.26 -35.70 -17.26
N ASP A 824 32.98 -36.71 -18.08
CA ASP A 824 31.65 -37.28 -18.24
C ASP A 824 31.19 -38.06 -16.98
N LEU A 825 32.13 -38.70 -16.26
CA LEU A 825 31.85 -39.30 -14.96
C LEU A 825 31.50 -38.25 -13.89
N THR A 826 32.20 -37.11 -13.84
CA THR A 826 31.82 -36.01 -12.92
C THR A 826 30.46 -35.40 -13.24
N LYS A 827 30.13 -35.21 -14.53
CA LYS A 827 28.81 -34.69 -14.93
C LYS A 827 27.68 -35.64 -14.53
N THR A 828 27.88 -36.94 -14.71
CA THR A 828 26.89 -37.95 -14.30
C THR A 828 26.77 -38.07 -12.78
N LEU A 829 27.87 -37.90 -12.03
CA LEU A 829 27.84 -37.85 -10.57
C LEU A 829 27.08 -36.62 -10.01
N VAL A 830 27.27 -35.44 -10.60
CA VAL A 830 26.52 -34.22 -10.22
C VAL A 830 25.04 -34.38 -10.54
N SER A 831 24.70 -34.88 -11.74
CA SER A 831 23.30 -35.16 -12.09
C SER A 831 22.65 -36.22 -11.20
N LEU A 832 23.42 -37.21 -10.72
CA LEU A 832 22.97 -38.18 -9.71
C LEU A 832 22.75 -37.54 -8.34
N GLN A 833 23.63 -36.62 -7.90
CA GLN A 833 23.43 -35.86 -6.66
C GLN A 833 22.18 -34.97 -6.74
N ASP A 834 21.95 -34.29 -7.87
CA ASP A 834 20.75 -33.48 -8.07
C ASP A 834 19.49 -34.36 -7.97
N ARG A 835 19.53 -35.56 -8.57
CA ARG A 835 18.43 -36.52 -8.49
C ARG A 835 18.22 -37.07 -7.07
N GLU A 836 19.30 -37.28 -6.31
CA GLU A 836 19.22 -37.64 -4.88
C GLU A 836 18.65 -36.50 -4.03
N THR A 837 18.96 -35.24 -4.33
CA THR A 837 18.35 -34.09 -3.63
C THR A 837 16.86 -33.98 -3.94
N GLN A 838 16.45 -34.15 -5.20
CA GLN A 838 15.04 -34.19 -5.61
C GLN A 838 14.29 -35.35 -4.93
N LEU A 839 14.92 -36.52 -4.76
CA LEU A 839 14.32 -37.65 -4.04
C LEU A 839 14.16 -37.39 -2.54
N LYS A 840 15.07 -36.62 -1.92
CA LYS A 840 14.94 -36.19 -0.52
C LYS A 840 13.80 -35.18 -0.35
N GLU A 841 13.68 -34.22 -1.26
CA GLU A 841 12.56 -33.25 -1.28
C GLU A 841 11.20 -33.96 -1.44
N LEU A 842 11.11 -34.95 -2.33
CA LEU A 842 9.90 -35.77 -2.49
C LEU A 842 9.57 -36.59 -1.23
N SER A 843 10.57 -36.98 -0.42
CA SER A 843 10.33 -37.64 0.87
C SER A 843 9.71 -36.68 1.90
N VAL A 844 10.16 -35.42 1.93
CA VAL A 844 9.61 -34.39 2.81
C VAL A 844 8.16 -34.07 2.43
N ILE A 845 7.87 -33.90 1.14
CA ILE A 845 6.51 -33.67 0.63
C ILE A 845 5.58 -34.85 0.99
N LYS A 846 6.08 -36.09 0.98
CA LYS A 846 5.31 -37.26 1.39
C LYS A 846 4.99 -37.28 2.89
N GLU A 847 5.91 -36.82 3.73
CA GLU A 847 5.68 -36.67 5.17
C GLU A 847 4.64 -35.58 5.45
N ASP A 848 4.72 -34.44 4.75
CA ASP A 848 3.72 -33.36 4.84
C ASP A 848 2.32 -33.83 4.39
N LEU A 849 2.23 -34.60 3.30
CA LEU A 849 0.98 -35.22 2.86
C LEU A 849 0.42 -36.20 3.89
N GLN A 850 1.27 -36.93 4.64
CA GLN A 850 0.81 -37.80 5.71
C GLN A 850 0.29 -37.01 6.92
N VAL A 851 0.90 -35.88 7.27
CA VAL A 851 0.41 -34.98 8.32
C VAL A 851 -0.94 -34.40 7.91
N LYS A 852 -1.06 -33.89 6.69
CA LYS A 852 -2.32 -33.37 6.15
C LYS A 852 -3.43 -34.42 6.11
N ASN A 853 -3.11 -35.68 5.78
CA ASN A 853 -4.10 -36.76 5.79
C ASN A 853 -4.59 -37.13 7.23
N LYS A 854 -3.71 -37.01 8.23
CA LYS A 854 -4.10 -37.13 9.65
C LYS A 854 -4.99 -35.97 10.09
N GLU A 855 -4.69 -34.74 9.67
CA GLU A 855 -5.53 -33.56 9.91
C GLU A 855 -6.93 -33.73 9.29
N VAL A 856 -7.01 -34.17 8.03
CA VAL A 856 -8.28 -34.46 7.34
C VAL A 856 -9.07 -35.54 8.08
N SER A 857 -8.41 -36.57 8.61
CA SER A 857 -9.07 -37.61 9.41
C SER A 857 -9.59 -37.07 10.74
N SER A 858 -8.86 -36.16 11.40
CA SER A 858 -9.30 -35.46 12.61
C SER A 858 -10.50 -34.54 12.35
N LEU A 859 -10.49 -33.78 11.25
CA LEU A 859 -11.60 -32.91 10.86
C LEU A 859 -12.86 -33.71 10.50
N LYS A 860 -12.71 -34.88 9.85
CA LYS A 860 -13.84 -35.80 9.61
C LYS A 860 -14.44 -36.34 10.91
N GLN A 861 -13.61 -36.64 11.89
CA GLN A 861 -14.07 -37.06 13.22
C GLN A 861 -14.84 -35.92 13.91
N GLN A 862 -14.30 -34.69 13.90
CA GLN A 862 -14.96 -33.51 14.47
C GLN A 862 -16.31 -33.21 13.80
N LEU A 863 -16.39 -33.34 12.47
CA LEU A 863 -17.64 -33.17 11.73
C LEU A 863 -18.70 -34.24 12.11
N SER A 864 -18.26 -35.48 12.36
CA SER A 864 -19.15 -36.54 12.85
C SER A 864 -19.65 -36.26 14.27
N ASP A 865 -18.78 -35.76 15.16
CA ASP A 865 -19.13 -35.42 16.53
C ASP A 865 -20.10 -34.21 16.58
N GLU A 866 -19.88 -33.19 15.74
CA GLU A 866 -20.80 -32.05 15.59
C GLU A 866 -22.17 -32.47 15.05
N LYS A 867 -22.23 -33.41 14.10
CA LYS A 867 -23.51 -33.99 13.64
C LYS A 867 -24.26 -34.69 14.77
N SER A 868 -23.56 -35.39 15.66
CA SER A 868 -24.16 -36.02 16.85
C SER A 868 -24.70 -34.97 17.83
N LYS A 869 -23.93 -33.91 18.12
CA LYS A 869 -24.36 -32.80 18.99
C LYS A 869 -25.58 -32.07 18.44
N ARG A 870 -25.62 -31.79 17.13
CA ARG A 870 -26.80 -31.21 16.46
C ARG A 870 -28.04 -32.10 16.62
N GLY A 871 -27.88 -33.42 16.58
CA GLY A 871 -28.96 -34.38 16.86
C GLY A 871 -29.49 -34.29 18.30
N VAL A 872 -28.61 -34.12 19.29
CA VAL A 872 -29.01 -33.93 20.69
C VAL A 872 -29.76 -32.61 20.88
N ILE A 873 -29.24 -31.51 20.30
CA ILE A 873 -29.88 -30.19 20.36
C ILE A 873 -31.26 -30.23 19.67
N PHE A 874 -31.40 -30.97 18.57
CA PHE A 874 -32.69 -31.13 17.89
C PHE A 874 -33.70 -31.86 18.78
N ALA A 875 -33.29 -32.92 19.48
CA ALA A 875 -34.13 -33.64 20.42
C ALA A 875 -34.52 -32.80 21.65
N GLU A 876 -33.60 -31.98 22.17
CA GLU A 876 -33.88 -31.03 23.26
C GLU A 876 -34.88 -29.95 22.83
N ASN A 877 -34.72 -29.37 21.64
CA ASN A 877 -35.67 -28.41 21.08
C ASN A 877 -37.06 -29.03 20.87
N GLU A 878 -37.15 -30.31 20.47
CA GLU A 878 -38.42 -31.01 20.35
C GLU A 878 -39.11 -31.21 21.71
N ASN A 879 -38.34 -31.46 22.77
CA ASN A 879 -38.87 -31.54 24.14
C ASN A 879 -39.33 -30.17 24.66
N ILE A 880 -38.56 -29.11 24.45
CA ILE A 880 -38.96 -27.73 24.81
C ILE A 880 -40.24 -27.33 24.08
N ASN A 881 -40.38 -27.69 22.80
CA ASN A 881 -41.60 -27.43 22.04
C ASN A 881 -42.82 -28.20 22.60
N LYS A 882 -42.64 -29.43 23.09
CA LYS A 882 -43.70 -30.19 23.77
C LYS A 882 -44.08 -29.55 25.11
N GLU A 883 -43.12 -29.03 25.86
CA GLU A 883 -43.37 -28.31 27.11
C GLU A 883 -44.11 -26.97 26.87
N LEU A 884 -43.71 -26.20 25.85
CA LEU A 884 -44.39 -24.97 25.45
C LEU A 884 -45.84 -25.24 25.00
N ALA A 885 -46.10 -26.35 24.30
CA ALA A 885 -47.46 -26.75 23.95
C ALA A 885 -48.32 -27.04 25.18
N CYS A 886 -47.76 -27.71 26.20
CA CYS A 886 -48.43 -27.98 27.47
C CYS A 886 -48.73 -26.68 28.26
N LEU A 887 -47.79 -25.73 28.27
CA LEU A 887 -47.98 -24.42 28.91
C LEU A 887 -49.06 -23.59 28.22
N ARG A 888 -49.11 -23.59 26.88
CA ARG A 888 -50.18 -22.93 26.11
C ARG A 888 -51.56 -23.52 26.41
N GLN A 889 -51.65 -24.83 26.58
CA GLN A 889 -52.90 -25.48 26.98
C GLN A 889 -53.36 -25.05 28.38
N LYS A 890 -52.43 -24.92 29.34
CA LYS A 890 -52.73 -24.39 30.67
C LYS A 890 -53.15 -22.91 30.63
N GLU A 891 -52.45 -22.08 29.87
CA GLU A 891 -52.79 -20.66 29.68
C GLU A 891 -54.22 -20.49 29.12
N SER A 892 -54.59 -21.32 28.14
CA SER A 892 -55.96 -21.37 27.60
C SER A 892 -57.01 -21.79 28.63
N GLN A 893 -56.68 -22.73 29.53
CA GLN A 893 -57.59 -23.17 30.60
C GLN A 893 -57.80 -22.06 31.63
N THR A 894 -56.73 -21.42 32.10
CA THR A 894 -56.81 -20.33 33.07
C THR A 894 -57.53 -19.11 32.49
N SER A 895 -57.34 -18.82 31.21
CA SER A 895 -58.10 -17.76 30.52
C SER A 895 -59.60 -18.05 30.44
N ALA A 896 -59.99 -19.32 30.26
CA ALA A 896 -61.40 -19.71 30.24
C ALA A 896 -62.04 -19.59 31.63
N GLU A 897 -61.32 -19.97 32.68
CA GLU A 897 -61.75 -19.82 34.08
C GLU A 897 -61.93 -18.34 34.47
N ASN A 898 -61.00 -17.46 34.06
CA ASN A 898 -61.12 -16.02 34.30
C ASN A 898 -62.35 -15.38 33.62
N CYS A 899 -62.68 -15.84 32.41
CA CYS A 899 -63.89 -15.38 31.71
C CYS A 899 -65.19 -15.83 32.42
N GLN A 900 -65.18 -17.01 33.05
CA GLN A 900 -66.30 -17.49 33.86
C GLN A 900 -66.44 -16.70 35.18
N LEU A 901 -65.34 -16.37 35.83
CA LEU A 901 -65.32 -15.55 37.06
C LEU A 901 -65.83 -14.12 36.79
N GLN A 902 -65.43 -13.52 35.67
CA GLN A 902 -65.94 -12.20 35.26
C GLN A 902 -67.46 -12.20 35.02
N LYS A 903 -68.01 -13.25 34.41
CA LYS A 903 -69.48 -13.37 34.24
C LYS A 903 -70.22 -13.50 35.57
N MET A 904 -69.69 -14.26 36.53
CA MET A 904 -70.29 -14.38 37.86
C MET A 904 -70.30 -13.06 38.64
N LEU A 905 -69.24 -12.26 38.55
CA LEU A 905 -69.19 -10.94 39.18
C LEU A 905 -70.27 -10.00 38.62
N LEU A 906 -70.43 -9.98 37.31
CA LEU A 906 -71.43 -9.15 36.63
C LEU A 906 -72.88 -9.53 37.03
N ASP A 907 -73.14 -10.81 37.25
CA ASP A 907 -74.45 -11.31 37.70
C ASP A 907 -74.73 -11.00 39.18
N LEU A 908 -73.70 -10.98 40.02
CA LEU A 908 -73.81 -10.57 41.43
C LEU A 908 -74.07 -9.06 41.57
N GLU A 909 -73.42 -8.24 40.76
CA GLU A 909 -73.64 -6.79 40.71
C GLU A 909 -75.09 -6.46 40.32
N LYS A 910 -75.63 -7.13 39.28
CA LYS A 910 -77.06 -6.99 38.90
C LYS A 910 -78.04 -7.42 39.99
N ARG A 911 -77.69 -8.41 40.82
CA ARG A 911 -78.54 -8.84 41.94
C ARG A 911 -78.55 -7.82 43.08
N LEU A 912 -77.42 -7.17 43.31
CA LEU A 912 -77.26 -6.12 44.33
C LEU A 912 -77.99 -4.82 43.94
N GLU A 913 -78.01 -4.49 42.64
CA GLU A 913 -78.80 -3.40 42.06
C GLU A 913 -80.32 -3.63 42.28
N ASN A 914 -80.80 -4.86 42.05
CA ASN A 914 -82.21 -5.22 42.18
C ASN A 914 -82.71 -5.26 43.63
N MET A 915 -81.85 -5.61 44.59
CA MET A 915 -82.20 -5.62 46.02
C MET A 915 -82.31 -4.20 46.62
N LYS A 916 -81.59 -3.21 46.06
CA LYS A 916 -81.68 -1.81 46.47
C LYS A 916 -82.98 -1.12 46.01
N ALA A 917 -83.71 -1.71 45.06
CA ALA A 917 -84.95 -1.13 44.50
C ALA A 917 -86.26 -1.54 45.22
N GLN A 918 -86.21 -2.42 46.23
CA GLN A 918 -87.41 -2.89 46.95
C GLN A 918 -87.30 -2.70 48.47
N THR A 919 -87.50 -1.47 48.97
CA THR A 919 -87.79 -1.29 50.42
C THR A 919 -88.56 -0.01 50.73
N VAL A 920 -89.89 0.01 50.54
CA VAL A 920 -90.81 0.87 51.33
C VAL A 920 -92.17 0.17 51.48
N SER A 921 -92.58 -0.13 52.71
CA SER A 921 -94.00 -0.06 53.13
C SER A 921 -94.10 -0.09 54.66
N VAL A 922 -94.96 0.79 55.20
CA VAL A 922 -95.05 1.27 56.58
C VAL A 922 -96.39 0.87 57.18
N SER A 923 -96.42 0.20 58.34
CA SER A 923 -97.53 0.28 59.32
C SER A 923 -97.30 -0.46 60.66
N SER A 924 -96.31 -0.05 61.45
CA SER A 924 -96.30 -0.28 62.93
C SER A 924 -95.60 0.86 63.70
N LEU A 925 -95.70 2.07 63.13
CA LEU A 925 -94.69 3.13 63.18
C LEU A 925 -94.87 4.18 64.29
N ARG A 926 -95.42 3.84 65.47
CA ARG A 926 -95.60 4.86 66.54
C ARG A 926 -95.12 4.49 67.95
N GLN A 927 -94.89 3.21 68.26
CA GLN A 927 -94.30 2.81 69.55
C GLN A 927 -92.85 2.30 69.42
N SER A 928 -92.46 1.80 68.23
CA SER A 928 -91.06 1.59 67.86
C SER A 928 -90.31 2.91 67.72
N LYS A 929 -90.96 3.95 67.16
CA LYS A 929 -90.32 5.24 66.85
C LYS A 929 -89.67 5.97 68.03
N GLU A 930 -90.07 5.76 69.27
CA GLU A 930 -89.45 6.46 70.41
C GLU A 930 -88.16 5.75 70.88
N MET A 931 -88.18 4.41 70.93
CA MET A 931 -86.99 3.58 71.18
C MET A 931 -86.01 3.61 70.01
N GLU A 932 -86.54 3.60 68.79
CA GLU A 932 -85.80 3.69 67.54
C GLU A 932 -85.30 5.11 67.29
N LYS A 933 -85.97 6.16 67.79
CA LYS A 933 -85.42 7.53 67.82
C LYS A 933 -84.30 7.65 68.84
N GLN A 934 -84.36 6.97 69.99
CA GLN A 934 -83.22 6.90 70.93
C GLN A 934 -82.07 6.06 70.38
N GLU A 935 -82.33 4.94 69.69
CA GLU A 935 -81.30 4.16 69.00
C GLU A 935 -80.76 4.86 67.76
N LEU A 936 -81.59 5.58 66.99
CA LEU A 936 -81.17 6.43 65.87
C LEU A 936 -80.38 7.63 66.39
N HIS A 937 -80.72 8.19 67.55
CA HIS A 937 -79.95 9.24 68.18
C HIS A 937 -78.60 8.72 68.69
N ASN A 938 -78.56 7.52 69.29
CA ASN A 938 -77.31 6.87 69.68
C ASN A 938 -76.48 6.43 68.46
N LYS A 939 -77.11 5.96 67.38
CA LYS A 939 -76.46 5.68 66.09
C LYS A 939 -75.98 6.96 65.42
N MET A 940 -76.74 8.05 65.50
CA MET A 940 -76.34 9.38 65.01
C MET A 940 -75.13 9.89 65.79
N ILE A 941 -75.12 9.79 67.12
CA ILE A 941 -73.95 10.15 67.94
C ILE A 941 -72.74 9.25 67.62
N ASN A 942 -72.94 7.95 67.40
CA ASN A 942 -71.85 7.06 66.99
C ASN A 942 -71.37 7.36 65.57
N LEU A 943 -72.27 7.72 64.65
CA LEU A 943 -71.91 8.13 63.29
C LEU A 943 -71.23 9.49 63.30
N GLU A 944 -71.62 10.43 64.17
CA GLU A 944 -70.93 11.70 64.40
C GLU A 944 -69.52 11.47 64.94
N LYS A 945 -69.36 10.58 65.92
CA LYS A 945 -68.03 10.18 66.41
C LYS A 945 -67.19 9.44 65.37
N GLN A 946 -67.82 8.63 64.52
CA GLN A 946 -67.13 7.96 63.41
C GLN A 946 -66.75 8.96 62.32
N LEU A 947 -67.60 9.93 62.02
CA LEU A 947 -67.30 11.04 61.11
C LEU A 947 -66.17 11.90 61.67
N GLU A 948 -66.19 12.25 62.96
CA GLU A 948 -65.11 12.99 63.63
C GLU A 948 -63.80 12.17 63.64
N SER A 949 -63.88 10.85 63.87
CA SER A 949 -62.71 9.96 63.77
C SER A 949 -62.18 9.86 62.34
N LEU A 950 -63.05 9.81 61.34
CA LEU A 950 -62.68 9.75 59.92
C LEU A 950 -62.16 11.11 59.43
N GLU A 951 -62.70 12.22 59.91
CA GLU A 951 -62.19 13.57 59.65
C GLU A 951 -60.80 13.73 60.26
N ASN A 952 -60.58 13.30 61.50
CA ASN A 952 -59.27 13.33 62.12
C ASN A 952 -58.27 12.40 61.40
N GLN A 953 -58.72 11.24 60.93
CA GLN A 953 -57.90 10.34 60.13
C GLN A 953 -57.58 10.93 58.75
N ASN A 954 -58.54 11.55 58.07
CA ASN A 954 -58.33 12.25 56.81
C ASN A 954 -57.40 13.44 56.98
N LEU A 955 -57.54 14.22 58.05
CA LEU A 955 -56.63 15.32 58.37
C LEU A 955 -55.20 14.82 58.61
N SER A 956 -55.05 13.69 59.33
CA SER A 956 -53.75 13.04 59.52
C SER A 956 -53.14 12.53 58.21
N LEU A 957 -53.96 11.95 57.32
CA LEU A 957 -53.53 11.51 55.99
C LEU A 957 -53.15 12.69 55.08
N VAL A 958 -53.89 13.80 55.14
CA VAL A 958 -53.57 15.03 54.41
C VAL A 958 -52.24 15.60 54.90
N ASN A 959 -52.04 15.70 56.22
CA ASN A 959 -50.76 16.17 56.78
C ASN A 959 -49.59 15.25 56.39
N SER A 960 -49.79 13.93 56.43
CA SER A 960 -48.79 12.96 55.99
C SER A 960 -48.46 13.09 54.50
N ASN A 961 -49.48 13.31 53.65
CA ASN A 961 -49.28 13.55 52.22
C ASN A 961 -48.58 14.89 51.94
N GLU A 962 -48.88 15.95 52.69
CA GLU A 962 -48.17 17.22 52.58
C GLU A 962 -46.69 17.08 52.97
N GLU A 963 -46.38 16.32 54.01
CA GLU A 963 -44.99 16.01 54.38
C GLU A 963 -44.27 15.19 53.30
N LEU A 964 -44.94 14.19 52.72
CA LEU A 964 -44.40 13.41 51.60
C LEU A 964 -44.19 14.28 50.36
N SER A 965 -45.11 15.20 50.05
CA SER A 965 -44.96 16.16 48.95
C SER A 965 -43.76 17.07 49.19
N LYS A 966 -43.60 17.62 50.41
CA LYS A 966 -42.42 18.44 50.77
C LYS A 966 -41.11 17.66 50.64
N LYS A 967 -41.07 16.41 51.07
CA LYS A 967 -39.89 15.53 50.90
C LYS A 967 -39.59 15.26 49.43
N TYR A 968 -40.62 15.03 48.63
CA TYR A 968 -40.48 14.84 47.18
C TYR A 968 -39.92 16.10 46.50
N ASP A 969 -40.45 17.28 46.84
CA ASP A 969 -39.98 18.55 46.28
C ASP A 969 -38.52 18.85 46.68
N GLN A 970 -38.14 18.57 47.93
CA GLN A 970 -36.74 18.68 48.39
C GLN A 970 -35.80 17.72 47.65
N LEU A 971 -36.23 16.47 47.42
CA LEU A 971 -35.46 15.51 46.64
C LEU A 971 -35.31 15.95 45.19
N LYS A 972 -36.38 16.46 44.58
CA LYS A 972 -36.40 17.01 43.23
C LYS A 972 -35.47 18.22 43.10
N GLU A 973 -35.48 19.13 44.08
CA GLU A 973 -34.57 20.28 44.09
C GLU A 973 -33.11 19.84 44.24
N LYS A 974 -32.83 18.86 45.11
CA LYS A 974 -31.49 18.30 45.30
C LYS A 974 -30.97 17.60 44.03
N THR A 975 -31.81 16.87 43.29
CA THR A 975 -31.41 16.25 42.02
C THR A 975 -31.20 17.29 40.92
N LEU A 976 -32.06 18.31 40.82
CA LEU A 976 -31.87 19.44 39.91
C LEU A 976 -30.55 20.18 40.18
N LEU A 977 -30.20 20.43 41.44
CA LEU A 977 -28.92 21.04 41.82
C LEU A 977 -27.72 20.15 41.49
N LYS A 978 -27.81 18.84 41.69
CA LYS A 978 -26.76 17.89 41.28
C LYS A 978 -26.57 17.89 39.76
N LEU A 979 -27.66 17.92 39.01
CA LEU A 979 -27.63 17.93 37.55
C LEU A 979 -27.07 19.25 37.00
N ALA A 980 -27.43 20.39 37.62
CA ALA A 980 -26.83 21.69 37.31
C ALA A 980 -25.32 21.70 37.57
N LYS A 981 -24.86 21.17 38.72
CA LYS A 981 -23.43 21.05 39.01
C LYS A 981 -22.70 20.14 38.01
N ALA A 982 -23.29 19.01 37.63
CA ALA A 982 -22.72 18.13 36.62
C ALA A 982 -22.62 18.82 35.25
N LYS A 983 -23.67 19.57 34.85
CA LYS A 983 -23.65 20.36 33.61
C LYS A 983 -22.56 21.44 33.64
N ASP A 984 -22.34 22.08 34.77
CA ASP A 984 -21.26 23.07 34.95
C ASP A 984 -19.87 22.43 34.91
N THR A 985 -19.68 21.22 35.44
CA THR A 985 -18.40 20.51 35.32
C THR A 985 -18.14 20.08 33.89
N PHE A 986 -19.14 19.51 33.20
CA PHE A 986 -19.02 19.12 31.79
C PHE A 986 -18.73 20.31 30.87
N THR A 987 -19.37 21.46 31.10
CA THR A 987 -19.10 22.67 30.29
C THR A 987 -17.69 23.20 30.51
N LYS A 988 -17.17 23.15 31.75
CA LYS A 988 -15.77 23.50 32.06
C LYS A 988 -14.77 22.54 31.42
N GLU A 989 -15.03 21.24 31.48
CA GLU A 989 -14.17 20.22 30.84
C GLU A 989 -14.19 20.36 29.32
N LYS A 990 -15.36 20.57 28.71
CA LYS A 990 -15.50 20.85 27.28
C LYS A 990 -14.71 22.10 26.86
N ALA A 991 -14.72 23.16 27.67
CA ALA A 991 -13.94 24.37 27.40
C ALA A 991 -12.42 24.13 27.49
N LYS A 992 -11.97 23.32 28.46
CA LYS A 992 -10.56 22.91 28.58
C LYS A 992 -10.11 22.07 27.39
N LEU A 993 -10.89 21.05 27.01
CA LEU A 993 -10.60 20.20 25.84
C LEU A 993 -10.56 21.02 24.55
N LYS A 994 -11.49 21.97 24.37
CA LYS A 994 -11.48 22.87 23.22
C LYS A 994 -10.20 23.71 23.16
N SER A 995 -9.78 24.27 24.30
CA SER A 995 -8.53 25.06 24.38
C SER A 995 -7.30 24.21 24.08
N GLU A 996 -7.29 22.96 24.53
CA GLU A 996 -6.20 22.01 24.28
C GLU A 996 -6.13 21.58 22.81
N ILE A 997 -7.28 21.33 22.18
CA ILE A 997 -7.37 21.07 20.73
C ILE A 997 -6.84 22.27 19.94
N GLU A 998 -7.19 23.50 20.32
CA GLU A 998 -6.69 24.73 19.67
C GLU A 998 -5.16 24.88 19.81
N ARG A 999 -4.60 24.50 20.98
CA ARG A 999 -3.14 24.46 21.22
C ARG A 999 -2.47 23.44 20.32
N LEU A 1000 -2.94 22.19 20.31
CA LEU A 1000 -2.40 21.11 19.48
C LEU A 1000 -2.50 21.44 17.98
N HIS A 1001 -3.61 22.05 17.54
CA HIS A 1001 -3.76 22.48 16.16
C HIS A 1001 -2.74 23.56 15.77
N SER A 1002 -2.42 24.47 16.69
CA SER A 1002 -1.40 25.50 16.50
C SER A 1002 0.02 24.91 16.42
N GLU A 1003 0.33 23.93 17.27
CA GLU A 1003 1.60 23.18 17.24
C GLU A 1003 1.73 22.37 15.95
N LEU A 1004 0.68 21.65 15.54
CA LEU A 1004 0.67 20.88 14.29
C LEU A 1004 0.87 21.79 13.07
N LYS A 1005 0.29 22.99 13.08
CA LYS A 1005 0.50 24.00 12.03
C LYS A 1005 1.96 24.47 11.97
N LEU A 1006 2.61 24.68 13.12
CA LEU A 1006 4.03 25.02 13.20
C LEU A 1006 4.90 23.87 12.67
N SER A 1007 4.70 22.63 13.16
CA SER A 1007 5.45 21.45 12.70
C SER A 1007 5.27 21.21 11.20
N ARG A 1008 4.07 21.46 10.65
CA ARG A 1008 3.82 21.37 9.20
C ARG A 1008 4.58 22.45 8.43
N SER A 1009 4.67 23.66 8.96
CA SER A 1009 5.44 24.75 8.34
C SER A 1009 6.95 24.43 8.34
N GLU A 1010 7.46 23.91 9.45
CA GLU A 1010 8.87 23.51 9.58
C GLU A 1010 9.22 22.37 8.62
N TYR A 1011 8.38 21.33 8.56
CA TYR A 1011 8.56 20.20 7.64
C TYR A 1011 8.53 20.66 6.17
N VAL A 1012 7.63 21.57 5.79
CA VAL A 1012 7.58 22.09 4.42
C VAL A 1012 8.85 22.88 4.08
N SER A 1013 9.34 23.71 5.01
CA SER A 1013 10.62 24.42 4.85
C SER A 1013 11.80 23.46 4.72
N GLU A 1014 11.85 22.42 5.54
CA GLU A 1014 12.92 21.42 5.49
C GLU A 1014 12.85 20.58 4.21
N SER A 1015 11.67 20.13 3.80
CA SER A 1015 11.45 19.44 2.53
C SER A 1015 11.89 20.29 1.34
N SER A 1016 11.61 21.60 1.36
CA SER A 1016 12.10 22.54 0.33
C SER A 1016 13.64 22.55 0.27
N LYS A 1017 14.32 22.64 1.42
CA LYS A 1017 15.79 22.58 1.50
C LYS A 1017 16.35 21.25 1.01
N TRP A 1018 15.69 20.14 1.31
CA TRP A 1018 16.08 18.82 0.79
C TRP A 1018 15.96 18.75 -0.74
N THR A 1019 14.88 19.29 -1.32
CA THR A 1019 14.74 19.34 -2.78
C THR A 1019 15.78 20.23 -3.44
N GLU A 1020 16.10 21.37 -2.83
CA GLU A 1020 17.15 22.29 -3.30
C GLU A 1020 18.54 21.61 -3.25
N ASN A 1021 18.87 20.96 -2.14
CA ASN A 1021 20.10 20.17 -2.02
C ASN A 1021 20.16 19.04 -3.04
N GLN A 1022 19.05 18.35 -3.32
CA GLN A 1022 19.00 17.29 -4.33
C GLN A 1022 19.24 17.82 -5.75
N VAL A 1023 18.73 19.02 -6.07
CA VAL A 1023 19.01 19.70 -7.35
C VAL A 1023 20.48 20.08 -7.43
N ASN A 1024 21.06 20.62 -6.35
CA ASN A 1024 22.48 20.99 -6.31
C ASN A 1024 23.41 19.77 -6.45
N VAL A 1025 23.09 18.65 -5.79
CA VAL A 1025 23.86 17.39 -5.94
C VAL A 1025 23.77 16.85 -7.37
N LYS A 1026 22.60 16.93 -8.01
CA LYS A 1026 22.46 16.54 -9.42
C LYS A 1026 23.27 17.45 -10.34
N ALA A 1027 23.22 18.76 -10.15
CA ALA A 1027 24.01 19.72 -10.92
C ALA A 1027 25.52 19.44 -10.79
N ALA A 1028 26.00 19.19 -9.57
CA ALA A 1028 27.41 18.83 -9.34
C ALA A 1028 27.79 17.48 -9.97
N ALA A 1029 26.88 16.51 -10.00
CA ALA A 1029 27.10 15.23 -10.66
C ALA A 1029 27.16 15.37 -12.20
N ASP A 1030 26.32 16.23 -12.77
CA ASP A 1030 26.33 16.52 -14.20
C ASP A 1030 27.59 17.31 -14.60
N GLU A 1031 28.02 18.28 -13.78
CA GLU A 1031 29.31 18.97 -13.97
C GLU A 1031 30.49 17.98 -13.90
N LYS A 1032 30.48 17.05 -12.93
CA LYS A 1032 31.49 15.99 -12.85
C LYS A 1032 31.53 15.12 -14.12
N ARG A 1033 30.36 14.76 -14.69
CA ARG A 1033 30.29 14.01 -15.95
C ARG A 1033 30.83 14.80 -17.13
N GLU A 1034 30.50 16.09 -17.23
CA GLU A 1034 31.00 16.97 -18.28
C GLU A 1034 32.52 17.12 -18.21
N LEU A 1035 33.07 17.30 -17.00
CA LEU A 1035 34.52 17.37 -16.80
C LEU A 1035 35.20 16.04 -17.15
N LEU A 1036 34.61 14.90 -16.80
CA LEU A 1036 35.12 13.59 -17.21
C LEU A 1036 35.11 13.42 -18.73
N LEU A 1037 34.05 13.84 -19.42
CA LEU A 1037 33.98 13.82 -20.88
C LEU A 1037 35.10 14.67 -21.51
N LYS A 1038 35.31 15.89 -21.01
CA LYS A 1038 36.41 16.76 -21.47
C LYS A 1038 37.79 16.12 -21.26
N VAL A 1039 37.99 15.44 -20.13
CA VAL A 1039 39.25 14.71 -19.87
C VAL A 1039 39.41 13.56 -20.86
N THR A 1040 38.36 12.76 -21.11
CA THR A 1040 38.44 11.66 -22.08
C THR A 1040 38.71 12.15 -23.51
N GLU A 1041 38.11 13.26 -23.94
CA GLU A 1041 38.38 13.88 -25.24
C GLU A 1041 39.83 14.38 -25.35
N GLN A 1042 40.36 14.98 -24.27
CA GLN A 1042 41.75 15.40 -24.22
C GLN A 1042 42.71 14.20 -24.29
N GLU A 1043 42.41 13.10 -23.60
CA GLU A 1043 43.19 11.86 -23.68
C GLU A 1043 43.17 11.25 -25.09
N GLU A 1044 42.02 11.26 -25.78
CA GLU A 1044 41.92 10.83 -27.17
C GLU A 1044 42.75 11.70 -28.11
N SER A 1045 42.68 13.03 -27.93
CA SER A 1045 43.51 13.97 -28.68
C SER A 1045 45.00 13.70 -28.47
N ILE A 1046 45.42 13.41 -27.24
CA ILE A 1046 46.82 13.05 -26.93
C ILE A 1046 47.19 11.70 -27.59
N ARG A 1047 46.31 10.71 -27.57
CA ARG A 1047 46.53 9.42 -28.26
C ARG A 1047 46.70 9.63 -29.76
N ASP A 1048 45.88 10.46 -30.39
CA ASP A 1048 45.99 10.79 -31.82
C ASP A 1048 47.25 11.58 -32.15
N GLN A 1049 47.61 12.55 -31.31
CA GLN A 1049 48.90 13.24 -31.42
C GLN A 1049 50.07 12.25 -31.29
N GLY A 1050 49.99 11.28 -30.39
CA GLY A 1050 50.99 10.22 -30.23
C GLY A 1050 51.10 9.31 -31.47
N ARG A 1051 49.98 8.92 -32.08
CA ARG A 1051 49.95 8.18 -33.35
C ARG A 1051 50.56 9.00 -34.49
N ASN A 1052 50.19 10.28 -34.61
CA ASN A 1052 50.74 11.19 -35.61
C ASN A 1052 52.25 11.39 -35.44
N LEU A 1053 52.72 11.59 -34.20
CA LEU A 1053 54.15 11.67 -33.90
C LEU A 1053 54.90 10.38 -34.27
N SER A 1054 54.31 9.21 -33.99
CA SER A 1054 54.89 7.92 -34.37
C SER A 1054 55.01 7.77 -35.90
N ILE A 1055 53.97 8.16 -36.64
CA ILE A 1055 53.98 8.17 -38.12
C ILE A 1055 55.07 9.12 -38.64
N LEU A 1056 55.17 10.33 -38.07
CA LEU A 1056 56.19 11.31 -38.43
C LEU A 1056 57.60 10.80 -38.11
N GLN A 1057 57.80 10.09 -37.01
CA GLN A 1057 59.08 9.46 -36.66
C GLN A 1057 59.47 8.36 -37.66
N VAL A 1058 58.53 7.48 -38.05
CA VAL A 1058 58.80 6.46 -39.09
C VAL A 1058 59.17 7.12 -40.41
N ARG A 1059 58.45 8.18 -40.82
CA ARG A 1059 58.75 8.94 -42.04
C ARG A 1059 60.11 9.65 -41.96
N ALA A 1060 60.44 10.26 -40.82
CA ALA A 1060 61.73 10.91 -40.62
C ALA A 1060 62.87 9.88 -40.73
N LYS A 1061 62.74 8.72 -40.08
CA LYS A 1061 63.72 7.63 -40.17
C LYS A 1061 63.90 7.13 -41.61
N PHE A 1062 62.81 6.96 -42.36
CA PHE A 1062 62.89 6.59 -43.77
C PHE A 1062 63.67 7.61 -44.60
N LEU A 1063 63.43 8.91 -44.39
CA LEU A 1063 64.15 9.98 -45.07
C LEU A 1063 65.62 10.07 -44.65
N GLU A 1064 65.94 9.78 -43.38
CA GLU A 1064 67.32 9.67 -42.89
C GLU A 1064 68.06 8.50 -43.55
N ASP A 1065 67.43 7.33 -43.64
CA ASP A 1065 67.97 6.15 -44.33
C ASP A 1065 68.18 6.44 -45.82
N GLU A 1066 67.22 7.06 -46.51
CA GLU A 1066 67.33 7.47 -47.91
C GLU A 1066 68.48 8.48 -48.10
N ASN A 1067 68.57 9.52 -47.27
CA ASN A 1067 69.68 10.47 -47.32
C ASN A 1067 71.03 9.79 -47.06
N SER A 1068 71.09 8.83 -46.15
CA SER A 1068 72.30 8.03 -45.89
C SER A 1068 72.73 7.26 -47.14
N THR A 1069 71.80 6.56 -47.81
CA THR A 1069 72.10 5.83 -49.06
C THR A 1069 72.53 6.76 -50.20
N LEU A 1070 71.90 7.94 -50.33
CA LEU A 1070 72.30 8.96 -51.30
C LEU A 1070 73.71 9.49 -50.99
N GLN A 1071 74.04 9.72 -49.72
CA GLN A 1071 75.37 10.15 -49.30
C GLN A 1071 76.43 9.08 -49.59
N GLU A 1072 76.14 7.80 -49.32
CA GLU A 1072 77.00 6.68 -49.70
C GLU A 1072 77.22 6.60 -51.22
N ARG A 1073 76.17 6.86 -52.00
CA ARG A 1073 76.26 6.90 -53.47
C ARG A 1073 77.13 8.07 -53.94
N ILE A 1074 76.95 9.26 -53.38
CA ILE A 1074 77.80 10.44 -53.66
C ILE A 1074 79.27 10.13 -53.30
N ASN A 1075 79.52 9.49 -52.17
CA ASN A 1075 80.87 9.10 -51.76
C ASN A 1075 81.49 8.09 -52.73
N SER A 1076 80.70 7.09 -53.19
CA SER A 1076 81.13 6.11 -54.19
C SER A 1076 81.47 6.77 -55.54
N LEU A 1077 80.60 7.66 -56.04
CA LEU A 1077 80.85 8.43 -57.26
C LEU A 1077 82.06 9.36 -57.11
N SER A 1078 82.26 9.96 -55.94
CA SER A 1078 83.43 10.79 -55.65
C SER A 1078 84.73 9.97 -55.66
N ARG A 1079 84.72 8.74 -55.13
CA ARG A 1079 85.86 7.81 -55.22
C ARG A 1079 86.13 7.40 -56.67
N GLN A 1080 85.09 7.09 -57.45
CA GLN A 1080 85.22 6.78 -58.87
C GLN A 1080 85.80 7.96 -59.67
N LYS A 1081 85.28 9.17 -59.44
CA LYS A 1081 85.83 10.40 -60.02
C LYS A 1081 87.29 10.58 -59.65
N HIS A 1082 87.65 10.42 -58.38
CA HIS A 1082 89.04 10.54 -57.94
C HIS A 1082 89.96 9.50 -58.61
N ASN A 1083 89.48 8.26 -58.79
CA ASN A 1083 90.21 7.23 -59.52
C ASN A 1083 90.39 7.60 -61.00
N LEU A 1084 89.35 8.14 -61.66
CA LEU A 1084 89.42 8.62 -63.04
C LEU A 1084 90.37 9.83 -63.17
N ASP A 1085 90.30 10.78 -62.23
CA ASP A 1085 91.23 11.92 -62.17
C ASP A 1085 92.68 11.45 -61.98
N ARG A 1086 92.89 10.38 -61.19
CA ARG A 1086 94.22 9.75 -61.03
C ARG A 1086 94.70 9.11 -62.32
N ILE A 1087 93.85 8.32 -63.00
CA ILE A 1087 94.16 7.71 -64.30
C ILE A 1087 94.43 8.77 -65.36
N LEU A 1088 93.63 9.85 -65.39
CA LEU A 1088 93.84 10.98 -66.30
C LEU A 1088 95.16 11.69 -66.03
N LYS A 1089 95.53 11.91 -64.77
CA LYS A 1089 96.84 12.47 -64.40
C LYS A 1089 97.98 11.52 -64.76
N GLU A 1090 97.83 10.21 -64.52
CA GLU A 1090 98.80 9.19 -64.92
C GLU A 1090 98.97 9.17 -66.46
N TYR A 1091 97.88 9.24 -67.22
CA TYR A 1091 97.88 9.32 -68.68
C TYR A 1091 98.49 10.62 -69.20
N GLN A 1092 98.16 11.77 -68.59
CA GLN A 1092 98.78 13.06 -68.91
C GLN A 1092 100.28 13.04 -68.62
N ALA A 1093 100.71 12.48 -67.48
CA ALA A 1093 102.11 12.32 -67.14
C ALA A 1093 102.83 11.34 -68.09
N GLU A 1094 102.18 10.25 -68.50
CA GLU A 1094 102.74 9.31 -69.49
C GLU A 1094 102.85 9.96 -70.87
N ARG A 1095 101.84 10.74 -71.29
CA ARG A 1095 101.87 11.54 -72.51
C ARG A 1095 102.96 12.60 -72.47
N GLU A 1096 103.18 13.27 -71.34
CA GLU A 1096 104.29 14.22 -71.15
C GLU A 1096 105.65 13.50 -71.14
N ARG A 1097 105.75 12.28 -70.60
CA ARG A 1097 106.96 11.45 -70.69
C ARG A 1097 107.21 10.98 -72.13
N GLU A 1098 106.18 10.65 -72.91
CA GLU A 1098 106.28 10.32 -74.34
C GLU A 1098 106.65 11.56 -75.17
N LEU A 1099 106.09 12.73 -74.84
CA LEU A 1099 106.45 14.00 -75.46
C LEU A 1099 107.90 14.38 -75.15
N ASN A 1100 108.35 14.19 -73.90
CA ASN A 1100 109.74 14.44 -73.46
C ASN A 1100 110.72 13.39 -74.00
N ARG A 1101 110.30 12.14 -74.21
CA ARG A 1101 111.07 11.12 -74.97
C ARG A 1101 111.19 11.48 -76.46
N SER A 1102 110.19 12.17 -77.02
CA SER A 1102 110.20 12.65 -78.41
C SER A 1102 110.94 13.99 -78.61
N LEU A 1103 111.23 14.73 -77.53
CA LEU A 1103 111.86 16.06 -77.57
C LEU A 1103 113.31 16.10 -77.05
N SER A 1104 113.93 14.97 -76.70
CA SER A 1104 115.38 14.89 -76.39
C SER A 1104 116.26 14.76 -77.65
N SER A 1105 115.97 15.57 -78.67
CA SER A 1105 116.84 15.82 -79.84
C SER A 1105 116.60 17.23 -80.42
N ALA A 1106 116.63 18.27 -79.58
CA ALA A 1106 116.99 19.62 -80.00
C ALA A 1106 117.27 20.48 -78.76
N ALA A 1107 118.39 21.19 -78.81
CA ALA A 1107 119.06 21.83 -77.69
C ALA A 1107 118.41 23.15 -77.21
N ASN A 1108 118.65 23.42 -75.93
CA ASN A 1108 119.10 24.67 -75.28
C ASN A 1108 118.67 26.05 -75.81
N ILE A 1109 118.35 26.95 -74.84
CA ILE A 1109 118.53 28.43 -74.75
C ILE A 1109 117.23 29.06 -74.19
N THR A 1110 117.12 30.08 -73.32
CA THR A 1110 117.98 30.84 -72.40
C THR A 1110 117.03 31.82 -71.67
N SER A 1111 117.10 31.87 -70.34
CA SER A 1111 117.02 33.05 -69.42
C SER A 1111 115.89 34.11 -69.40
N LEU A 1112 115.56 34.54 -68.16
CA LEU A 1112 115.20 35.90 -67.66
C LEU A 1112 113.72 36.38 -67.61
N LEU A 1113 113.16 36.40 -66.38
CA LEU A 1113 112.50 37.49 -65.59
C LEU A 1113 111.74 38.65 -66.30
N PRO A 1114 110.93 39.50 -65.60
CA PRO A 1114 109.98 39.35 -64.48
C PRO A 1114 108.62 40.12 -64.70
N ASN A 1115 107.69 39.98 -63.74
CA ASN A 1115 106.61 40.95 -63.37
C ASN A 1115 105.37 41.19 -64.28
N LYS A 1116 104.20 41.04 -63.62
CA LYS A 1116 102.93 41.80 -63.75
C LYS A 1116 102.18 41.80 -65.09
N ILE A 1117 100.90 41.41 -65.05
CA ILE A 1117 99.73 42.32 -65.18
C ILE A 1117 98.43 41.49 -65.05
N SER A 1118 97.55 41.98 -64.17
CA SER A 1118 96.17 41.55 -63.92
C SER A 1118 95.23 41.99 -65.04
N PRO A 1119 94.05 41.37 -65.17
CA PRO A 1119 92.81 42.16 -65.16
C PRO A 1119 91.85 41.63 -64.08
N ARG A 1120 91.31 42.49 -63.21
CA ARG A 1120 89.95 43.08 -63.36
C ARG A 1120 88.94 42.00 -63.77
N SER A 1121 88.08 41.56 -62.87
CA SER A 1121 86.76 42.17 -62.60
C SER A 1121 86.00 41.16 -61.70
N PHE A 1122 85.04 41.44 -60.82
CA PHE A 1122 84.02 42.49 -60.69
C PHE A 1122 83.60 42.54 -59.20
N SER A 1123 83.25 43.75 -58.74
CA SER A 1123 82.15 44.14 -57.83
C SER A 1123 81.61 43.12 -56.80
N ASN A 1124 81.49 43.47 -55.50
CA ASN A 1124 80.38 44.27 -54.90
C ASN A 1124 78.98 43.71 -55.23
N PRO A 1125 77.91 44.05 -54.47
CA PRO A 1125 77.72 44.20 -53.02
C PRO A 1125 76.35 43.54 -52.62
N SER A 1126 75.71 44.06 -51.56
CA SER A 1126 74.25 44.12 -51.34
C SER A 1126 73.48 42.94 -50.72
N THR A 1127 73.15 43.09 -49.43
CA THR A 1127 71.75 43.15 -48.94
C THR A 1127 70.88 44.07 -49.83
N PRO A 1128 69.52 44.06 -49.86
CA PRO A 1128 68.52 43.39 -49.03
C PRO A 1128 67.36 42.75 -49.85
N SER A 1129 66.38 42.11 -49.20
CA SER A 1129 64.93 42.41 -49.33
C SER A 1129 64.03 41.23 -48.94
N SER A 1130 63.36 41.41 -47.82
CA SER A 1130 62.03 40.89 -47.45
C SER A 1130 61.00 41.06 -48.60
N PRO A 1131 59.85 40.36 -48.60
CA PRO A 1131 58.71 40.71 -47.73
C PRO A 1131 57.93 39.47 -47.23
N ARG A 1132 57.50 39.32 -45.98
CA ARG A 1132 56.32 39.88 -45.27
C ARG A 1132 56.28 39.06 -43.95
N GLY A 1133 56.19 39.60 -42.74
CA GLY A 1133 55.14 40.49 -42.24
C GLY A 1133 53.80 39.72 -42.24
N ILE A 1134 53.32 39.16 -41.13
CA ILE A 1134 52.48 39.87 -40.15
C ILE A 1134 52.54 39.16 -38.78
N ALA A 1135 52.76 40.00 -37.75
CA ALA A 1135 52.28 40.02 -36.35
C ALA A 1135 52.01 38.72 -35.55
N GLY A 1136 52.20 38.67 -34.23
CA GLY A 1136 52.48 39.74 -33.28
C GLY A 1136 52.87 39.18 -31.89
N LYS A 1137 53.62 40.01 -31.17
CA LYS A 1137 53.96 39.89 -29.75
C LYS A 1137 52.71 40.12 -28.90
N SER A 1138 52.58 39.37 -27.81
CA SER A 1138 52.19 39.91 -26.50
C SER A 1138 52.99 39.20 -25.40
N ARG A 1139 53.82 39.99 -24.73
CA ARG A 1139 54.41 39.76 -23.40
C ARG A 1139 53.36 40.06 -22.33
N LEU A 1140 53.69 39.69 -21.08
CA LEU A 1140 53.02 39.96 -19.79
C LEU A 1140 52.21 38.72 -19.35
N THR A 1141 52.40 38.10 -18.18
CA THR A 1141 53.05 38.50 -16.92
C THR A 1141 53.34 37.25 -16.10
N GLU A 1142 54.44 37.26 -15.35
CA GLU A 1142 54.59 36.47 -14.12
C GLU A 1142 53.50 36.88 -13.13
N ASP A 1143 52.79 35.92 -12.56
CA ASP A 1143 52.43 35.88 -11.14
C ASP A 1143 51.69 34.58 -10.83
N LYS A 1144 52.20 33.84 -9.83
CA LYS A 1144 51.47 33.02 -8.83
C LYS A 1144 50.53 31.92 -9.37
N GLU A 1145 50.33 30.76 -8.78
CA GLU A 1145 50.63 30.06 -7.53
C GLU A 1145 50.22 28.60 -7.89
N LYS A 1146 51.00 27.59 -7.48
CA LYS A 1146 50.59 26.50 -6.56
C LYS A 1146 49.27 25.76 -6.90
N GLU A 1147 49.27 24.48 -6.52
CA GLU A 1147 48.13 23.55 -6.49
C GLU A 1147 47.80 22.96 -7.88
N ILE A 1148 47.76 21.64 -8.14
CA ILE A 1148 47.40 20.48 -7.31
C ILE A 1148 48.18 19.25 -7.79
N ALA A 1149 48.86 18.59 -6.86
CA ALA A 1149 49.04 17.15 -6.88
C ALA A 1149 48.14 16.61 -5.76
N ALA A 1150 46.99 16.04 -6.13
CA ALA A 1150 46.15 15.11 -5.35
C ALA A 1150 44.77 14.96 -6.03
N THR A 1151 44.62 13.88 -6.80
CA THR A 1151 43.46 12.95 -6.76
C THR A 1151 43.89 11.65 -7.39
#